data_AF-R3HTB5-F1
#
_entry.id   AF-R3HTB5-F1
#
_cell.length_a   1.000
_cell.length_b   1.000
_cell.length_c   1.000
_cell.angle_alpha   90.00
_cell.angle_beta   90.00
_cell.angle_gamma   90.00
#
_symmetry.space_group_name_H-M   'P 1'
#
loop_
_entity.id
_entity.type
_entity.pdbx_description
1 polymer ?
#
loop_
_entity_poly.entity_id
_entity_poly.type
_entity_poly.pdbx_seq_one_letter_code
_entity_poly.pdbx_strand_id
1 'polypeptide(L)'
;MDEMVLGTQKWLNKTYGNVSGFNKVPENGKTGWPTIYGLRRALQKEMGIQELSDNFGPTTERYFKEKVEKQLNERFGAGIGNIVKIMQGGFWCKGINPYVSGTEAVDGLMTGLTTLAIKKFQEMAGLAPSGYMNAMLMKALLDMSAFALVPGGDKNIRSMQQSLNAKYNRYFGLLPCDGVYQRDTNSALIYALQAEMGMDENTANGFYGPGTTAKTPTLTVESTGNFVKILQWALYVNGFNQSAVFSGSFTSYIAAEVENFRLFMNLPPYNTSADMTVIKGLLSSAGNTDRAASACDMATQLTKQQAQLIKDNGYSIVGRYLTGSVGVGANKKNKNLTLEEIQAITSVGLSIFPIYQDGGWEESYFNEGNGLRDGSLAHNAAFKLGFPYGATIYFAVDVDILDGNIPGTVLPYIKKVKESLDANGMYKTGIYGTRNVCQQAIDAGFVEHCFVSDMSTGFSGNLGFPMPKEWAFDQFYEHSELGFPIDKVAVSGRDHGTKAFSTTIGNLIQLETIKLLNALGKNFTIKDVGIKLDTPMQIMSTPTLDVYTKVSASWTRQMNKSGLSIKVSKGKIDKQIYIDPLDKSINTYGKYFVNNSKQSMDNILNDLAPAVKEGFIETGFCARNGLVGTQIVIKTNVGDEENKGEMELKIEVYPKPLLPVKPQIPQSKYNDVYEDILSDNFSLPEWTAEIGIALASVAGVVALVAAYGTGIGEAATLSAALFVFLSSMFGNK
;
A
#
# COMPACT_ATOMS: atom_id res chain seq x y z
N MET A 1 32.21 22.47 -1.65
CA MET A 1 32.42 23.68 -2.46
C MET A 1 33.40 23.29 -3.55
N ASP A 2 33.11 23.64 -4.79
CA ASP A 2 33.97 23.37 -5.95
C ASP A 2 34.67 24.66 -6.36
N GLU A 3 36.00 24.66 -6.34
CA GLU A 3 36.82 25.84 -6.65
C GLU A 3 36.73 26.26 -8.13
N MET A 4 36.49 25.32 -9.03
CA MET A 4 36.35 25.60 -10.47
C MET A 4 34.99 26.23 -10.77
N VAL A 5 33.95 25.78 -10.07
CA VAL A 5 32.63 26.43 -10.10
C VAL A 5 32.72 27.82 -9.48
N LEU A 6 33.41 27.99 -8.36
CA LEU A 6 33.62 29.30 -7.74
C LEU A 6 34.35 30.27 -8.67
N GLY A 7 35.41 29.80 -9.34
CA GLY A 7 36.13 30.59 -10.34
C GLY A 7 35.24 30.98 -11.54
N THR A 8 34.36 30.08 -11.98
CA THR A 8 33.37 30.36 -13.02
C THR A 8 32.38 31.45 -12.57
N GLN A 9 31.86 31.37 -11.35
CA GLN A 9 30.93 32.36 -10.78
C GLN A 9 31.58 33.75 -10.67
N LYS A 10 32.82 33.81 -10.17
CA LYS A 10 33.63 35.04 -10.10
C LYS A 10 33.84 35.65 -11.48
N TRP A 11 34.19 34.82 -12.46
CA TRP A 11 34.36 35.27 -13.84
C TRP A 11 33.06 35.84 -14.42
N LEU A 12 31.93 35.13 -14.25
CA LEU A 12 30.61 35.58 -14.70
C LEU A 12 30.25 36.95 -14.12
N ASN A 13 30.41 37.15 -12.82
CA ASN A 13 30.13 38.44 -12.17
C ASN A 13 31.08 39.54 -12.63
N LYS A 14 32.36 39.24 -12.81
CA LYS A 14 33.36 40.20 -13.30
C LYS A 14 33.05 40.66 -14.73
N THR A 15 32.67 39.74 -15.61
CA THR A 15 32.47 40.02 -17.04
C THR A 15 31.08 40.57 -17.34
N TYR A 16 30.02 40.06 -16.70
CA TYR A 16 28.63 40.39 -17.03
C TYR A 16 27.86 41.07 -15.91
N GLY A 17 28.45 41.26 -14.72
CA GLY A 17 27.73 41.82 -13.55
C GLY A 17 27.15 43.23 -13.76
N ASN A 18 27.64 43.98 -14.75
CA ASN A 18 27.13 45.29 -15.13
C ASN A 18 26.24 45.26 -16.40
N VAL A 19 25.96 44.08 -16.96
CA VAL A 19 25.09 43.92 -18.13
C VAL A 19 23.63 43.93 -17.67
N SER A 20 22.81 44.80 -18.28
CA SER A 20 21.38 44.88 -18.02
C SER A 20 20.72 43.50 -18.23
N GLY A 21 19.91 43.06 -17.26
CA GLY A 21 19.24 41.76 -17.29
C GLY A 21 20.09 40.55 -16.89
N PHE A 22 21.40 40.70 -16.65
CA PHE A 22 22.26 39.56 -16.28
C PHE A 22 22.05 39.06 -14.86
N ASN A 23 21.86 39.95 -13.88
CA ASN A 23 21.81 39.65 -12.43
C ASN A 23 23.07 38.94 -11.88
N LYS A 24 23.50 39.30 -10.66
CA LYS A 24 24.68 38.64 -10.05
C LYS A 24 24.42 37.15 -9.75
N VAL A 25 25.47 36.35 -9.92
CA VAL A 25 25.51 34.93 -9.55
C VAL A 25 26.13 34.81 -8.15
N PRO A 26 25.60 33.97 -7.23
CA PRO A 26 26.24 33.72 -5.95
C PRO A 26 27.63 33.09 -6.12
N GLU A 27 28.67 33.64 -5.49
CA GLU A 27 30.05 33.12 -5.53
C GLU A 27 30.29 32.15 -4.36
N ASN A 28 29.67 30.98 -4.40
CA ASN A 28 29.68 30.00 -3.31
C ASN A 28 30.26 28.63 -3.70
N GLY A 29 30.76 28.48 -4.94
CA GLY A 29 31.28 27.24 -5.49
C GLY A 29 30.27 26.08 -5.48
N LYS A 30 28.97 26.37 -5.42
CA LYS A 30 27.91 25.37 -5.55
C LYS A 30 27.38 25.38 -6.98
N THR A 31 27.25 24.20 -7.55
CA THR A 31 26.44 24.00 -8.74
C THR A 31 24.97 24.28 -8.39
N GLY A 32 24.17 24.70 -9.38
CA GLY A 32 22.75 24.99 -9.18
C GLY A 32 22.17 25.98 -10.18
N TRP A 33 20.85 26.14 -10.12
CA TRP A 33 20.10 27.03 -11.01
C TRP A 33 20.67 28.45 -11.12
N PRO A 34 21.07 29.15 -10.03
CA PRO A 34 21.65 30.49 -10.16
C PRO A 34 22.89 30.54 -11.06
N THR A 35 23.77 29.55 -10.97
CA THR A 35 24.98 29.46 -11.82
C THR A 35 24.61 29.14 -13.27
N ILE A 36 23.70 28.19 -13.49
CA ILE A 36 23.21 27.82 -14.83
C ILE A 36 22.49 29.00 -15.52
N TYR A 37 21.66 29.75 -14.80
CA TYR A 37 21.01 30.95 -15.31
C TYR A 37 22.01 32.03 -15.68
N GLY A 38 23.04 32.23 -14.86
CA GLY A 38 24.18 33.09 -15.20
C GLY A 38 24.85 32.68 -16.52
N LEU A 39 25.17 31.40 -16.69
CA LEU A 39 25.77 30.88 -17.93
C LEU A 39 24.85 31.06 -19.16
N ARG A 40 23.54 30.81 -19.02
CA ARG A 40 22.55 31.02 -20.09
C ARG A 40 22.46 32.49 -20.52
N ARG A 41 22.32 33.40 -19.55
CA ARG A 41 22.23 34.85 -19.82
C ARG A 41 23.53 35.40 -20.42
N ALA A 42 24.68 34.92 -19.96
CA ALA A 42 25.97 35.24 -20.56
C ALA A 42 26.02 34.79 -22.04
N LEU A 43 25.60 33.56 -22.34
CA LEU A 43 25.56 33.05 -23.72
C LEU A 43 24.63 33.88 -24.60
N GLN A 44 23.43 34.20 -24.12
CA GLN A 44 22.47 35.05 -24.82
C GLN A 44 23.07 36.43 -25.14
N LYS A 45 23.77 37.04 -24.18
CA LYS A 45 24.46 38.33 -24.37
C LYS A 45 25.53 38.24 -25.45
N GLU A 46 26.38 37.22 -25.41
CA GLU A 46 27.44 36.99 -26.42
C GLU A 46 26.86 36.78 -27.83
N MET A 47 25.63 36.26 -27.94
CA MET A 47 24.92 36.12 -29.22
C MET A 47 24.14 37.38 -29.66
N GLY A 48 24.21 38.46 -28.86
CA GLY A 48 23.57 39.75 -29.14
C GLY A 48 22.08 39.82 -28.79
N ILE A 49 21.56 38.91 -27.96
CA ILE A 49 20.20 39.00 -27.42
C ILE A 49 20.16 40.13 -26.39
N GLN A 50 19.19 41.05 -26.53
CA GLN A 50 19.08 42.23 -25.66
C GLN A 50 18.28 41.93 -24.39
N GLU A 51 17.17 41.22 -24.52
CA GLU A 51 16.33 40.79 -23.40
C GLU A 51 16.78 39.42 -22.92
N LEU A 52 17.59 39.41 -21.87
CA LEU A 52 18.15 38.18 -21.29
C LEU A 52 17.07 37.46 -20.46
N SER A 53 17.10 36.13 -20.50
CA SER A 53 16.20 35.27 -19.72
C SER A 53 16.92 34.04 -19.17
N ASP A 54 16.35 33.44 -18.14
CA ASP A 54 16.87 32.22 -17.53
C ASP A 54 16.65 30.97 -18.41
N ASN A 55 15.96 31.11 -19.56
CA ASN A 55 15.57 30.03 -20.44
C ASN A 55 16.50 29.87 -21.66
N PHE A 56 16.89 28.63 -21.95
CA PHE A 56 17.47 28.27 -23.25
C PHE A 56 16.33 27.94 -24.23
N GLY A 57 15.63 28.99 -24.67
CA GLY A 57 14.46 28.89 -25.55
C GLY A 57 14.78 28.89 -27.05
N PRO A 58 13.72 28.90 -27.91
CA PRO A 58 13.86 28.82 -29.37
C PRO A 58 14.78 29.90 -29.97
N THR A 59 14.74 31.14 -29.46
CA THR A 59 15.62 32.23 -29.92
C THR A 59 17.09 31.95 -29.61
N THR A 60 17.39 31.50 -28.39
CA THR A 60 18.75 31.12 -27.96
C THR A 60 19.29 29.98 -28.82
N GLU A 61 18.45 28.96 -29.06
CA GLU A 61 18.81 27.82 -29.90
C GLU A 61 19.08 28.21 -31.34
N ARG A 62 18.20 29.01 -31.95
CA ARG A 62 18.37 29.50 -33.32
C ARG A 62 19.64 30.35 -33.46
N TYR A 63 19.87 31.28 -32.55
CA TYR A 63 21.09 32.12 -32.59
C TYR A 63 22.36 31.31 -32.35
N PHE A 64 22.32 30.27 -31.51
CA PHE A 64 23.48 29.40 -31.35
C PHE A 64 23.82 28.71 -32.67
N LYS A 65 22.82 28.11 -33.34
CA LYS A 65 22.99 27.46 -34.65
C LYS A 65 23.55 28.42 -35.70
N GLU A 66 22.96 29.62 -35.80
CA GLU A 66 23.31 30.61 -36.83
C GLU A 66 24.67 31.28 -36.58
N LYS A 67 25.02 31.57 -35.32
CA LYS A 67 26.15 32.47 -35.00
C LYS A 67 27.33 31.77 -34.34
N VAL A 68 27.10 30.71 -33.58
CA VAL A 68 28.12 30.14 -32.67
C VAL A 68 28.62 28.79 -33.13
N GLU A 69 27.71 27.91 -33.55
CA GLU A 69 27.99 26.49 -33.77
C GLU A 69 29.17 26.26 -34.72
N LYS A 70 29.16 26.91 -35.89
CA LYS A 70 30.27 26.82 -36.85
C LYS A 70 31.59 27.31 -36.25
N GLN A 71 31.57 28.42 -35.51
CA GLN A 71 32.80 29.01 -34.96
C GLN A 71 33.43 28.12 -33.90
N LEU A 72 32.61 27.54 -33.02
CA LEU A 72 33.07 26.70 -31.92
C LEU A 72 33.68 25.37 -32.40
N ASN A 73 33.25 24.88 -33.56
CA ASN A 73 33.70 23.61 -34.12
C ASN A 73 34.80 23.74 -35.19
N GLU A 74 34.92 24.89 -35.86
CA GLU A 74 35.88 25.07 -36.97
C GLU A 74 37.02 26.07 -36.67
N ARG A 75 36.86 26.99 -35.70
CA ARG A 75 37.87 28.03 -35.42
C ARG A 75 38.58 27.82 -34.09
N PHE A 76 39.84 27.41 -34.17
CA PHE A 76 40.80 27.52 -33.07
C PHE A 76 41.30 28.98 -32.95
N GLY A 77 40.48 29.89 -32.40
CA GLY A 77 40.93 31.21 -31.95
C GLY A 77 40.31 32.46 -32.62
N ALA A 78 40.39 33.56 -31.84
CA ALA A 78 39.92 34.95 -31.99
C ALA A 78 38.40 35.17 -32.25
N GLY A 79 37.66 35.54 -31.19
CA GLY A 79 36.29 36.08 -31.27
C GLY A 79 35.21 35.35 -30.45
N ILE A 80 35.50 34.15 -29.91
CA ILE A 80 34.53 33.31 -29.17
C ILE A 80 34.97 32.95 -27.75
N GLY A 81 36.01 33.59 -27.21
CA GLY A 81 36.63 33.19 -25.94
C GLY A 81 35.65 33.15 -24.77
N ASN A 82 34.74 34.11 -24.68
CA ASN A 82 33.70 34.14 -23.65
C ASN A 82 32.70 32.98 -23.79
N ILE A 83 32.31 32.62 -25.02
CA ILE A 83 31.45 31.47 -25.29
C ILE A 83 32.14 30.17 -24.88
N VAL A 84 33.44 30.04 -25.16
CA VAL A 84 34.22 28.89 -24.70
C VAL A 84 34.30 28.88 -23.17
N LYS A 85 34.52 30.02 -22.49
CA LYS A 85 34.48 30.10 -21.02
C LYS A 85 33.12 29.68 -20.45
N ILE A 86 32.01 30.06 -21.10
CA ILE A 86 30.66 29.61 -20.72
C ILE A 86 30.55 28.08 -20.84
N MET A 87 31.01 27.50 -21.95
CA MET A 87 31.01 26.06 -22.17
C MET A 87 31.85 25.33 -21.10
N GLN A 88 33.05 25.82 -20.82
CA GLN A 88 33.95 25.27 -19.80
C GLN A 88 33.32 25.36 -18.40
N GLY A 89 32.69 26.49 -18.07
CA GLY A 89 31.91 26.66 -16.84
C GLY A 89 30.74 25.69 -16.74
N GLY A 90 30.05 25.43 -17.85
CA GLY A 90 29.03 24.40 -17.96
C GLY A 90 29.58 23.00 -17.70
N PHE A 91 30.76 22.66 -18.24
CA PHE A 91 31.41 21.37 -17.96
C PHE A 91 31.74 21.19 -16.49
N TRP A 92 32.29 22.21 -15.82
CA TRP A 92 32.50 22.17 -14.37
C TRP A 92 31.18 21.92 -13.61
N CYS A 93 30.09 22.57 -14.03
CA CYS A 93 28.78 22.34 -13.42
C CYS A 93 28.24 20.91 -13.63
N LYS A 94 28.70 20.20 -14.67
CA LYS A 94 28.39 18.78 -14.93
C LYS A 94 29.41 17.80 -14.32
N GLY A 95 30.43 18.30 -13.61
CA GLY A 95 31.52 17.47 -13.09
C GLY A 95 32.45 16.92 -14.18
N ILE A 96 32.51 17.58 -15.35
CA ILE A 96 33.39 17.24 -16.46
C ILE A 96 34.57 18.20 -16.45
N ASN A 97 35.78 17.68 -16.58
CA ASN A 97 36.98 18.51 -16.70
C ASN A 97 37.10 19.05 -18.15
N PRO A 98 36.95 20.36 -18.42
CA PRO A 98 37.19 20.98 -19.72
C PRO A 98 38.66 21.04 -20.16
N TYR A 99 39.60 20.64 -19.29
CA TYR A 99 41.04 20.65 -19.51
C TYR A 99 41.59 22.06 -19.82
N VAL A 100 41.24 23.03 -18.96
CA VAL A 100 41.82 24.38 -19.00
C VAL A 100 43.33 24.33 -18.77
N SER A 101 44.05 25.13 -19.54
CA SER A 101 45.52 25.09 -19.63
C SER A 101 46.24 26.08 -18.70
N GLY A 102 45.49 27.04 -18.14
CA GLY A 102 46.00 28.09 -17.25
C GLY A 102 45.61 27.91 -15.79
N THR A 103 45.87 28.94 -14.98
CA THR A 103 45.51 28.99 -13.54
C THR A 103 44.08 29.49 -13.29
N GLU A 104 43.39 29.96 -14.34
CA GLU A 104 41.99 30.37 -14.26
C GLU A 104 41.05 29.15 -14.37
N ALA A 105 39.89 29.22 -13.71
CA ALA A 105 38.88 28.18 -13.83
C ALA A 105 38.31 28.03 -15.26
N VAL A 106 38.34 29.09 -16.06
CA VAL A 106 37.90 29.13 -17.46
C VAL A 106 38.86 30.01 -18.27
N ASP A 107 39.57 29.45 -19.24
CA ASP A 107 40.59 30.16 -20.03
C ASP A 107 40.06 30.67 -21.38
N GLY A 108 38.93 30.14 -21.85
CA GLY A 108 38.31 30.52 -23.12
C GLY A 108 39.05 30.00 -24.35
N LEU A 109 39.98 29.05 -24.16
CA LEU A 109 40.74 28.44 -25.23
C LEU A 109 40.07 27.15 -25.67
N MET A 110 39.60 27.12 -26.93
CA MET A 110 39.14 25.89 -27.55
C MET A 110 40.36 25.11 -28.02
N THR A 111 40.64 23.97 -27.40
CA THR A 111 41.80 23.12 -27.73
C THR A 111 41.35 21.68 -28.05
N GLY A 112 42.30 20.85 -28.50
CA GLY A 112 42.08 19.41 -28.61
C GLY A 112 41.65 18.78 -27.27
N LEU A 113 42.12 19.32 -26.14
CA LEU A 113 41.72 18.83 -24.81
C LEU A 113 40.28 19.24 -24.44
N THR A 114 39.86 20.46 -24.76
CA THR A 114 38.45 20.87 -24.60
C THR A 114 37.52 20.02 -25.47
N THR A 115 37.99 19.60 -26.64
CA THR A 115 37.26 18.65 -27.50
C THR A 115 37.08 17.28 -26.83
N LEU A 116 38.01 16.83 -25.98
CA LEU A 116 37.84 15.60 -25.18
C LEU A 116 36.70 15.75 -24.16
N ALA A 117 36.51 16.92 -23.56
CA ALA A 117 35.39 17.18 -22.67
C ALA A 117 34.03 17.11 -23.41
N ILE A 118 33.97 17.65 -24.64
CA ILE A 118 32.77 17.52 -25.49
C ILE A 118 32.49 16.05 -25.80
N LYS A 119 33.51 15.29 -26.21
CA LYS A 119 33.40 13.85 -26.48
C LYS A 119 32.90 13.09 -25.24
N LYS A 120 33.45 13.41 -24.07
CA LYS A 120 33.03 12.81 -22.80
C LYS A 120 31.56 13.09 -22.52
N PHE A 121 31.11 14.33 -22.73
CA PHE A 121 29.71 14.69 -22.55
C PHE A 121 28.78 13.98 -23.53
N GLN A 122 29.18 13.87 -24.80
CA GLN A 122 28.46 13.10 -25.82
C GLN A 122 28.30 11.62 -25.39
N GLU A 123 29.38 10.97 -24.94
CA GLU A 123 29.33 9.59 -24.43
C GLU A 123 28.39 9.46 -23.22
N MET A 124 28.46 10.41 -22.28
CA MET A 124 27.59 10.46 -21.12
C MET A 124 26.11 10.57 -21.52
N ALA A 125 25.82 11.37 -22.56
CA ALA A 125 24.49 11.51 -23.16
C ALA A 125 24.09 10.34 -24.08
N GLY A 126 24.98 9.38 -24.35
CA GLY A 126 24.72 8.24 -25.24
C GLY A 126 24.95 8.52 -26.72
N LEU A 127 25.52 9.66 -27.08
CA LEU A 127 25.84 10.03 -28.45
C LEU A 127 27.24 9.55 -28.86
N ALA A 128 27.46 9.45 -30.18
CA ALA A 128 28.79 9.20 -30.73
C ALA A 128 29.75 10.37 -30.39
N PRO A 129 30.99 10.10 -29.92
CA PRO A 129 31.94 11.13 -29.49
C PRO A 129 32.63 11.83 -30.67
N SER A 130 31.87 12.59 -31.46
CA SER A 130 32.41 13.36 -32.59
C SER A 130 33.30 14.53 -32.13
N GLY A 131 33.09 15.04 -30.91
CA GLY A 131 33.69 16.28 -30.42
C GLY A 131 32.99 17.54 -30.95
N TYR A 132 31.93 17.39 -31.75
CA TYR A 132 31.16 18.49 -32.29
C TYR A 132 30.08 18.97 -31.30
N MET A 133 30.11 20.24 -30.92
CA MET A 133 29.17 20.84 -29.99
C MET A 133 28.12 21.66 -30.75
N ASN A 134 26.88 21.14 -30.76
CA ASN A 134 25.73 21.78 -31.39
C ASN A 134 24.81 22.46 -30.35
N ALA A 135 23.77 23.15 -30.83
CA ALA A 135 22.83 23.84 -29.94
C ALA A 135 22.13 22.90 -28.93
N MET A 136 21.82 21.66 -29.31
CA MET A 136 21.19 20.67 -28.44
C MET A 136 22.11 20.28 -27.27
N LEU A 137 23.40 20.02 -27.57
CA LEU A 137 24.40 19.72 -26.55
C LEU A 137 24.64 20.92 -25.63
N MET A 138 24.75 22.14 -26.18
CA MET A 138 24.92 23.34 -25.36
C MET A 138 23.71 23.56 -24.44
N LYS A 139 22.49 23.34 -24.94
CA LYS A 139 21.25 23.43 -24.15
C LYS A 139 21.26 22.44 -22.99
N ALA A 140 21.64 21.18 -23.23
CA ALA A 140 21.74 20.14 -22.21
C ALA A 140 22.89 20.38 -21.21
N LEU A 141 24.00 20.95 -21.68
CA LEU A 141 25.14 21.35 -20.85
C LEU A 141 24.76 22.47 -19.90
N LEU A 142 24.00 23.46 -20.38
CA LEU A 142 23.51 24.58 -19.58
C LEU A 142 22.13 24.27 -18.98
N ASP A 143 21.98 23.11 -18.37
CA ASP A 143 20.78 22.67 -17.67
C ASP A 143 21.14 21.93 -16.38
N MET A 144 20.18 21.65 -15.49
CA MET A 144 20.44 20.86 -14.27
C MET A 144 20.40 19.35 -14.49
N SER A 145 20.00 18.87 -15.68
CA SER A 145 19.97 17.45 -16.04
C SER A 145 21.30 16.72 -15.74
N ALA A 146 21.24 15.59 -15.03
CA ALA A 146 22.41 14.76 -14.76
C ALA A 146 22.67 13.75 -15.89
N PHE A 147 23.91 13.65 -16.37
CA PHE A 147 24.32 12.70 -17.43
C PHE A 147 25.24 11.59 -16.91
N ALA A 148 25.35 11.50 -15.59
CA ALA A 148 26.07 10.47 -14.85
C ALA A 148 25.09 9.74 -13.92
N LEU A 149 25.38 8.47 -13.62
CA LEU A 149 24.59 7.69 -12.67
C LEU A 149 24.57 8.38 -11.30
N VAL A 150 23.38 8.73 -10.81
CA VAL A 150 23.23 9.36 -9.49
C VAL A 150 23.15 8.30 -8.38
N PRO A 151 23.41 8.66 -7.11
CA PRO A 151 23.15 7.74 -5.99
C PRO A 151 21.70 7.21 -6.03
N GLY A 152 21.53 5.90 -5.91
CA GLY A 152 20.22 5.23 -6.04
C GLY A 152 19.73 5.02 -7.48
N GLY A 153 20.42 5.55 -8.48
CA GLY A 153 20.11 5.31 -9.89
C GLY A 153 20.46 3.89 -10.35
N ASP A 154 19.73 3.40 -11.35
CA ASP A 154 19.93 2.10 -11.97
C ASP A 154 20.75 2.21 -13.26
N LYS A 155 21.82 1.43 -13.36
CA LYS A 155 22.70 1.36 -14.55
C LYS A 155 21.95 0.92 -15.83
N ASN A 156 20.93 0.07 -15.71
CA ASN A 156 20.13 -0.42 -16.81
C ASN A 156 19.17 0.68 -17.32
N ILE A 157 18.54 1.42 -16.40
CA ILE A 157 17.75 2.62 -16.75
C ILE A 157 18.65 3.65 -17.41
N ARG A 158 19.86 3.85 -16.89
CA ARG A 158 20.84 4.76 -17.51
C ARG A 158 21.19 4.33 -18.93
N SER A 159 21.42 3.04 -19.16
CA SER A 159 21.69 2.48 -20.50
C SER A 159 20.51 2.69 -21.45
N MET A 160 19.27 2.54 -20.95
CA MET A 160 18.06 2.86 -21.69
C MET A 160 18.01 4.35 -22.05
N GLN A 161 18.19 5.27 -21.09
CA GLN A 161 18.21 6.72 -21.32
C GLN A 161 19.24 7.11 -22.39
N GLN A 162 20.46 6.58 -22.29
CA GLN A 162 21.50 6.79 -23.30
C GLN A 162 21.08 6.25 -24.67
N SER A 163 20.46 5.08 -24.73
CA SER A 163 19.95 4.49 -25.99
C SER A 163 18.82 5.33 -26.60
N LEU A 164 17.94 5.88 -25.77
CA LEU A 164 16.85 6.76 -26.20
C LEU A 164 17.41 8.06 -26.77
N ASN A 165 18.32 8.72 -26.05
CA ASN A 165 19.02 9.91 -26.53
C ASN A 165 19.79 9.63 -27.82
N ALA A 166 20.50 8.52 -27.93
CA ALA A 166 21.28 8.16 -29.13
C ALA A 166 20.43 8.15 -30.40
N LYS A 167 19.19 7.65 -30.30
CA LYS A 167 18.36 7.32 -31.45
C LYS A 167 17.21 8.28 -31.71
N TYR A 168 16.60 8.83 -30.65
CA TYR A 168 15.35 9.59 -30.74
C TYR A 168 15.47 11.04 -30.30
N ASN A 169 16.69 11.57 -30.09
CA ASN A 169 16.90 12.95 -29.64
C ASN A 169 16.24 14.03 -30.54
N ARG A 170 15.96 13.75 -31.81
CA ARG A 170 15.24 14.69 -32.69
C ARG A 170 13.81 15.00 -32.22
N TYR A 171 13.20 14.12 -31.43
CA TYR A 171 11.84 14.29 -30.92
C TYR A 171 11.77 15.09 -29.62
N PHE A 172 12.79 15.02 -28.76
CA PHE A 172 12.71 15.57 -27.40
C PHE A 172 14.01 16.26 -26.92
N GLY A 173 15.05 16.34 -27.75
CA GLY A 173 16.38 16.81 -27.36
C GLY A 173 17.17 15.77 -26.58
N LEU A 174 18.00 16.22 -25.63
CA LEU A 174 18.73 15.34 -24.71
C LEU A 174 18.13 15.41 -23.32
N LEU A 175 17.76 14.26 -22.80
CA LEU A 175 17.25 14.08 -21.44
C LEU A 175 18.33 13.52 -20.51
N PRO A 176 18.15 13.61 -19.18
CA PRO A 176 19.09 13.04 -18.21
C PRO A 176 19.44 11.56 -18.50
N CYS A 177 20.69 11.21 -18.22
CA CYS A 177 21.21 9.84 -18.19
C CYS A 177 21.67 9.51 -16.76
N ASP A 178 20.76 9.68 -15.81
CA ASP A 178 20.98 9.61 -14.37
C ASP A 178 20.68 8.24 -13.76
N GLY A 179 20.00 7.36 -14.50
CA GLY A 179 19.55 6.06 -14.02
C GLY A 179 18.24 6.10 -13.23
N VAL A 180 17.53 7.24 -13.21
CA VAL A 180 16.23 7.37 -12.54
C VAL A 180 15.11 7.37 -13.59
N TYR A 181 14.17 6.43 -13.45
CA TYR A 181 12.97 6.45 -14.30
C TYR A 181 12.01 7.51 -13.77
N GLN A 182 11.62 8.43 -14.63
CA GLN A 182 10.82 9.60 -14.30
C GLN A 182 9.97 10.00 -15.50
N ARG A 183 9.09 10.98 -15.31
CA ARG A 183 8.18 11.52 -16.33
C ARG A 183 8.82 11.70 -17.71
N ASP A 184 9.97 12.37 -17.78
CA ASP A 184 10.62 12.66 -19.06
C ASP A 184 11.14 11.39 -19.74
N THR A 185 11.67 10.44 -18.97
CA THR A 185 12.09 9.13 -19.49
C THR A 185 10.89 8.31 -20.00
N ASN A 186 9.74 8.35 -19.31
CA ASN A 186 8.51 7.71 -19.78
C ASN A 186 8.02 8.36 -21.09
N SER A 187 8.02 9.69 -21.16
CA SER A 187 7.66 10.43 -22.37
C SER A 187 8.60 10.08 -23.52
N ALA A 188 9.90 9.95 -23.27
CA ALA A 188 10.88 9.53 -24.27
C ALA A 188 10.65 8.10 -24.80
N LEU A 189 10.20 7.16 -23.94
CA LEU A 189 9.79 5.82 -24.40
C LEU A 189 8.57 5.88 -25.31
N ILE A 190 7.59 6.75 -25.02
CA ILE A 190 6.42 6.95 -25.88
C ILE A 190 6.83 7.63 -27.20
N TYR A 191 7.72 8.62 -27.18
CA TYR A 191 8.29 9.20 -28.40
C TYR A 191 9.03 8.15 -29.24
N ALA A 192 9.81 7.26 -28.61
CA ALA A 192 10.46 6.17 -29.30
C ALA A 192 9.44 5.24 -29.98
N LEU A 193 8.35 4.90 -29.28
CA LEU A 193 7.26 4.10 -29.84
C LEU A 193 6.60 4.78 -31.04
N GLN A 194 6.26 6.07 -30.90
CA GLN A 194 5.65 6.89 -31.96
C GLN A 194 6.58 7.02 -33.18
N ALA A 195 7.88 7.20 -32.95
CA ALA A 195 8.90 7.27 -33.99
C ALA A 195 8.98 5.97 -34.80
N GLU A 196 8.99 4.82 -34.13
CA GLU A 196 9.02 3.50 -34.80
C GLU A 196 7.69 3.20 -35.53
N MET A 197 6.58 3.82 -35.13
CA MET A 197 5.30 3.83 -35.87
C MET A 197 5.30 4.77 -37.10
N GLY A 198 6.39 5.48 -37.34
CA GLY A 198 6.53 6.42 -38.46
C GLY A 198 5.85 7.77 -38.25
N MET A 199 5.60 8.19 -37.00
CA MET A 199 5.16 9.57 -36.73
C MET A 199 6.34 10.53 -36.85
N ASP A 200 6.16 11.64 -37.57
CA ASP A 200 7.17 12.70 -37.66
C ASP A 200 7.24 13.56 -36.38
N GLU A 201 8.23 14.45 -36.32
CA GLU A 201 8.50 15.32 -35.15
C GLU A 201 7.38 16.33 -34.87
N ASN A 202 6.50 16.63 -35.83
CA ASN A 202 5.36 17.52 -35.63
C ASN A 202 4.11 16.76 -35.16
N THR A 203 4.07 15.45 -35.40
CA THR A 203 2.95 14.57 -35.06
C THR A 203 3.16 13.86 -33.73
N ALA A 204 4.38 13.38 -33.48
CA ALA A 204 4.74 12.74 -32.23
C ALA A 204 4.73 13.77 -31.10
N ASN A 205 4.21 13.37 -29.93
CA ASN A 205 3.98 14.27 -28.80
C ASN A 205 4.28 13.63 -27.43
N GLY A 206 4.78 12.39 -27.41
CA GLY A 206 5.12 11.70 -26.17
C GLY A 206 3.91 11.31 -25.31
N PHE A 207 2.68 11.42 -25.83
CA PHE A 207 1.45 10.98 -25.19
C PHE A 207 0.86 9.75 -25.89
N TYR A 208 0.42 8.76 -25.11
CA TYR A 208 -0.22 7.55 -25.65
C TYR A 208 -1.70 7.78 -26.00
N GLY A 209 -1.93 8.65 -26.98
CA GLY A 209 -3.27 9.03 -27.44
C GLY A 209 -3.84 8.14 -28.55
N PRO A 210 -4.98 8.54 -29.16
CA PRO A 210 -5.68 7.75 -30.18
C PRO A 210 -4.81 7.34 -31.36
N GLY A 211 -3.92 8.23 -31.85
CA GLY A 211 -3.01 7.92 -32.96
C GLY A 211 -1.99 6.82 -32.60
N THR A 212 -1.47 6.82 -31.38
CA THR A 212 -0.57 5.77 -30.89
C THR A 212 -1.32 4.48 -30.64
N THR A 213 -2.51 4.54 -30.03
CA THR A 213 -3.41 3.39 -29.85
C THR A 213 -3.71 2.69 -31.18
N ALA A 214 -4.11 3.43 -32.21
CA ALA A 214 -4.46 2.87 -33.52
C ALA A 214 -3.29 2.19 -34.25
N LYS A 215 -2.05 2.65 -34.00
CA LYS A 215 -0.85 2.14 -34.66
C LYS A 215 -0.03 1.16 -33.81
N THR A 216 -0.49 0.84 -32.60
CA THR A 216 0.23 -0.08 -31.69
C THR A 216 0.32 -1.48 -32.29
N PRO A 217 1.54 -2.02 -32.55
CA PRO A 217 1.68 -3.36 -33.08
C PRO A 217 1.36 -4.41 -32.00
N THR A 218 1.00 -5.62 -32.45
CA THR A 218 1.03 -6.79 -31.58
C THR A 218 2.38 -7.47 -31.75
N LEU A 219 3.05 -7.74 -30.63
CA LEU A 219 4.35 -8.42 -30.60
C LEU A 219 4.20 -9.81 -29.98
N THR A 220 4.87 -10.79 -30.58
CA THR A 220 4.86 -12.20 -30.17
C THR A 220 6.29 -12.75 -30.15
N VAL A 221 6.46 -13.99 -29.66
CA VAL A 221 7.71 -14.74 -29.84
C VAL A 221 8.15 -14.68 -31.31
N GLU A 222 9.46 -14.55 -31.54
CA GLU A 222 10.12 -14.30 -32.84
C GLU A 222 10.00 -12.87 -33.39
N SER A 223 9.20 -11.98 -32.77
CA SER A 223 9.27 -10.55 -33.09
C SER A 223 10.67 -10.01 -32.79
N THR A 224 11.18 -9.13 -33.65
CA THR A 224 12.49 -8.50 -33.46
C THR A 224 12.45 -6.99 -33.74
N GLY A 225 13.47 -6.28 -33.28
CA GLY A 225 13.66 -4.85 -33.55
C GLY A 225 13.27 -3.94 -32.39
N ASN A 226 13.07 -2.65 -32.69
CA ASN A 226 12.99 -1.63 -31.65
C ASN A 226 11.66 -1.65 -30.90
N PHE A 227 10.55 -2.06 -31.53
CA PHE A 227 9.29 -2.25 -30.81
C PHE A 227 9.45 -3.23 -29.66
N VAL A 228 10.18 -4.33 -29.88
CA VAL A 228 10.50 -5.30 -28.83
C VAL A 228 11.44 -4.70 -27.79
N LYS A 229 12.45 -3.92 -28.19
CA LYS A 229 13.35 -3.26 -27.24
C LYS A 229 12.62 -2.26 -26.34
N ILE A 230 11.65 -1.53 -26.89
CA ILE A 230 10.77 -0.63 -26.14
C ILE A 230 9.89 -1.41 -25.18
N LEU A 231 9.28 -2.52 -25.61
CA LEU A 231 8.53 -3.43 -24.72
C LEU A 231 9.41 -3.94 -23.57
N GLN A 232 10.63 -4.40 -23.87
CA GLN A 232 11.57 -4.90 -22.87
C GLN A 232 11.92 -3.85 -21.81
N TRP A 233 12.14 -2.60 -22.24
CA TRP A 233 12.34 -1.46 -21.34
C TRP A 233 11.09 -1.14 -20.51
N ALA A 234 9.92 -1.12 -21.15
CA ALA A 234 8.65 -0.84 -20.48
C ALA A 234 8.31 -1.91 -19.42
N LEU A 235 8.57 -3.19 -19.70
CA LEU A 235 8.49 -4.27 -18.71
C LEU A 235 9.47 -4.05 -17.55
N TYR A 236 10.72 -3.72 -17.85
CA TYR A 236 11.77 -3.50 -16.84
C TYR A 236 11.40 -2.44 -15.80
N VAL A 237 10.96 -1.27 -16.27
CA VAL A 237 10.61 -0.15 -15.39
C VAL A 237 9.30 -0.38 -14.61
N ASN A 238 8.49 -1.35 -15.04
CA ASN A 238 7.28 -1.77 -14.32
C ASN A 238 7.50 -2.98 -13.40
N GLY A 239 8.76 -3.38 -13.15
CA GLY A 239 9.09 -4.48 -12.23
C GLY A 239 9.07 -5.88 -12.86
N PHE A 240 8.93 -5.98 -14.17
CA PHE A 240 9.03 -7.21 -14.97
C PHE A 240 10.38 -7.24 -15.70
N ASN A 241 10.68 -8.28 -16.49
CA ASN A 241 11.96 -8.40 -17.22
C ASN A 241 13.20 -8.11 -16.34
N GLN A 242 13.19 -8.49 -15.06
CA GLN A 242 14.22 -8.10 -14.09
C GLN A 242 15.60 -8.72 -14.38
N SER A 243 15.69 -9.64 -15.35
CA SER A 243 16.96 -10.08 -15.93
C SER A 243 17.61 -9.05 -16.88
N ALA A 244 16.97 -7.89 -17.07
CA ALA A 244 17.45 -6.77 -17.88
C ALA A 244 17.80 -7.15 -19.33
N VAL A 245 16.95 -7.98 -19.96
CA VAL A 245 17.15 -8.40 -21.35
C VAL A 245 16.63 -7.31 -22.29
N PHE A 246 17.55 -6.63 -22.98
CA PHE A 246 17.25 -5.54 -23.94
C PHE A 246 17.76 -5.85 -25.36
N SER A 247 17.63 -7.10 -25.78
CA SER A 247 18.14 -7.63 -27.05
C SER A 247 17.40 -7.11 -28.28
N GLY A 248 16.17 -6.62 -28.12
CA GLY A 248 15.26 -6.40 -29.24
C GLY A 248 14.74 -7.70 -29.86
N SER A 249 14.90 -8.85 -29.20
CA SER A 249 14.32 -10.13 -29.60
C SER A 249 13.27 -10.58 -28.59
N PHE A 250 12.07 -10.91 -29.06
CA PHE A 250 10.97 -11.34 -28.22
C PHE A 250 11.13 -12.84 -27.96
N THR A 251 11.78 -13.17 -26.85
CA THR A 251 12.04 -14.55 -26.44
C THR A 251 10.87 -15.13 -25.65
N SER A 252 10.89 -16.44 -25.40
CA SER A 252 9.94 -17.10 -24.48
C SER A 252 9.96 -16.50 -23.07
N TYR A 253 11.12 -16.03 -22.60
CA TYR A 253 11.24 -15.31 -21.32
C TYR A 253 10.41 -14.02 -21.33
N ILE A 254 10.55 -13.18 -22.36
CA ILE A 254 9.75 -11.95 -22.48
C ILE A 254 8.26 -12.26 -22.61
N ALA A 255 7.91 -13.37 -23.28
CA ALA A 255 6.52 -13.86 -23.36
C ALA A 255 5.92 -14.16 -21.99
N ALA A 256 6.69 -14.84 -21.12
CA ALA A 256 6.27 -15.11 -19.75
C ALA A 256 6.15 -13.82 -18.92
N GLU A 257 7.06 -12.86 -19.09
CA GLU A 257 6.97 -11.55 -18.42
C GLU A 257 5.73 -10.75 -18.83
N VAL A 258 5.33 -10.83 -20.11
CA VAL A 258 4.08 -10.23 -20.61
C VAL A 258 2.85 -10.90 -19.98
N GLU A 259 2.83 -12.23 -19.91
CA GLU A 259 1.74 -12.96 -19.25
C GLU A 259 1.67 -12.63 -17.76
N ASN A 260 2.81 -12.54 -17.07
CA ASN A 260 2.89 -12.12 -15.67
C ASN A 260 2.33 -10.72 -15.46
N PHE A 261 2.64 -9.77 -16.35
CA PHE A 261 2.05 -8.44 -16.31
C PHE A 261 0.52 -8.48 -16.47
N ARG A 262 0.01 -9.29 -17.42
CA ARG A 262 -1.44 -9.44 -17.61
C ARG A 262 -2.12 -10.02 -16.37
N LEU A 263 -1.54 -11.06 -15.77
CA LEU A 263 -2.05 -11.67 -14.54
C LEU A 263 -2.04 -10.66 -13.40
N PHE A 264 -0.93 -9.92 -13.25
CA PHE A 264 -0.78 -8.91 -12.22
C PHE A 264 -1.79 -7.77 -12.33
N MET A 265 -2.08 -7.30 -13.56
CA MET A 265 -3.02 -6.21 -13.83
C MET A 265 -4.46 -6.68 -14.13
N ASN A 266 -4.73 -7.98 -14.04
CA ASN A 266 -6.03 -8.60 -14.36
C ASN A 266 -6.52 -8.24 -15.79
N LEU A 267 -5.64 -8.38 -16.79
CA LEU A 267 -5.86 -8.01 -18.19
C LEU A 267 -6.09 -9.24 -19.11
N PRO A 268 -7.33 -9.73 -19.26
CA PRO A 268 -7.64 -10.80 -20.19
C PRO A 268 -7.47 -10.35 -21.67
N PRO A 269 -7.23 -11.29 -22.59
CA PRO A 269 -6.92 -12.70 -22.35
C PRO A 269 -5.52 -12.88 -21.73
N TYR A 270 -5.39 -13.84 -20.80
CA TYR A 270 -4.09 -14.21 -20.20
C TYR A 270 -3.29 -15.05 -21.19
N ASN A 271 -2.49 -14.37 -22.00
CA ASN A 271 -1.63 -14.99 -23.01
C ASN A 271 -0.27 -14.29 -23.07
N THR A 272 0.61 -14.79 -23.91
CA THR A 272 2.01 -14.33 -24.01
C THR A 272 2.25 -13.26 -25.07
N SER A 273 1.19 -12.73 -25.69
CA SER A 273 1.29 -11.69 -26.71
C SER A 273 1.24 -10.29 -26.09
N ALA A 274 2.12 -9.38 -26.53
CA ALA A 274 2.09 -7.99 -26.15
C ALA A 274 1.30 -7.20 -27.21
N ASP A 275 0.01 -7.05 -26.97
CA ASP A 275 -0.90 -6.25 -27.79
C ASP A 275 -0.99 -4.79 -27.30
N MET A 276 -1.92 -4.02 -27.87
CA MET A 276 -2.17 -2.63 -27.46
C MET A 276 -2.51 -2.51 -25.97
N THR A 277 -3.27 -3.45 -25.40
CA THR A 277 -3.65 -3.41 -23.99
C THR A 277 -2.42 -3.53 -23.09
N VAL A 278 -1.49 -4.43 -23.42
CA VAL A 278 -0.23 -4.60 -22.67
C VAL A 278 0.68 -3.39 -22.85
N ILE A 279 0.96 -2.99 -24.09
CA ILE A 279 1.93 -1.91 -24.37
C ILE A 279 1.43 -0.58 -23.80
N LYS A 280 0.13 -0.29 -23.92
CA LYS A 280 -0.46 0.91 -23.34
C LYS A 280 -0.49 0.85 -21.81
N GLY A 281 -0.82 -0.29 -21.20
CA GLY A 281 -0.80 -0.47 -19.74
C GLY A 281 0.59 -0.31 -19.10
N LEU A 282 1.66 -0.59 -19.85
CA LEU A 282 3.03 -0.38 -19.39
C LEU A 282 3.51 1.08 -19.50
N LEU A 283 2.94 1.87 -20.42
CA LEU A 283 3.42 3.22 -20.77
C LEU A 283 2.47 4.36 -20.37
N SER A 284 1.22 4.04 -20.02
CA SER A 284 0.19 4.98 -19.61
C SER A 284 -0.54 4.42 -18.39
N SER A 285 -0.71 5.23 -17.35
CA SER A 285 -1.32 4.80 -16.09
C SER A 285 -2.72 4.22 -16.30
N ALA A 286 -3.59 4.92 -17.02
CA ALA A 286 -4.95 4.45 -17.32
C ALA A 286 -5.01 3.21 -18.24
N GLY A 287 -3.89 2.88 -18.91
CA GLY A 287 -3.82 1.76 -19.84
C GLY A 287 -4.89 1.82 -20.95
N ASN A 288 -5.45 0.66 -21.29
CA ASN A 288 -6.57 0.57 -22.22
C ASN A 288 -7.89 0.87 -21.49
N THR A 289 -8.47 2.04 -21.71
CA THR A 289 -9.74 2.50 -21.12
C THR A 289 -10.97 1.73 -21.60
N ASP A 290 -10.86 1.01 -22.72
CA ASP A 290 -11.93 0.16 -23.26
C ASP A 290 -11.99 -1.20 -22.55
N ARG A 291 -11.02 -1.53 -21.68
CA ARG A 291 -11.04 -2.77 -20.91
C ARG A 291 -12.28 -2.83 -20.01
N ALA A 292 -12.78 -4.05 -19.80
CA ALA A 292 -13.87 -4.29 -18.87
C ALA A 292 -13.43 -3.96 -17.44
N ALA A 293 -14.38 -3.49 -16.63
CA ALA A 293 -14.20 -3.24 -15.21
C ALA A 293 -15.13 -4.15 -14.41
N SER A 294 -14.66 -4.63 -13.26
CA SER A 294 -15.44 -5.47 -12.34
C SER A 294 -15.93 -4.71 -11.10
N ALA A 295 -15.44 -3.49 -10.91
CA ALA A 295 -15.91 -2.53 -9.92
C ALA A 295 -16.11 -1.14 -10.55
N CYS A 296 -16.84 -0.29 -9.84
CA CYS A 296 -16.96 1.12 -10.17
C CYS A 296 -17.04 1.96 -8.89
N ASP A 297 -16.73 3.24 -8.97
CA ASP A 297 -17.02 4.19 -7.89
C ASP A 297 -17.70 5.44 -8.45
N MET A 298 -18.40 6.16 -7.57
CA MET A 298 -19.18 7.33 -7.96
C MET A 298 -19.54 8.18 -6.76
N ALA A 299 -19.74 9.48 -6.99
CA ALA A 299 -20.28 10.39 -5.99
C ALA A 299 -21.80 10.23 -5.78
N THR A 300 -22.55 9.90 -6.83
CA THR A 300 -24.01 9.85 -6.82
C THR A 300 -24.54 8.72 -5.93
N GLN A 301 -25.52 9.02 -5.06
CA GLN A 301 -26.25 8.01 -4.30
C GLN A 301 -27.12 7.15 -5.24
N LEU A 302 -27.04 5.84 -5.08
CA LEU A 302 -27.71 4.86 -5.94
C LEU A 302 -29.12 4.51 -5.46
N THR A 303 -30.05 4.47 -6.41
CA THR A 303 -31.33 3.75 -6.27
C THR A 303 -31.15 2.26 -6.54
N LYS A 304 -32.13 1.44 -6.14
CA LYS A 304 -32.11 -0.01 -6.44
C LYS A 304 -32.07 -0.29 -7.96
N GLN A 305 -32.76 0.52 -8.76
CA GLN A 305 -32.77 0.38 -10.21
C GLN A 305 -31.40 0.69 -10.82
N GLN A 306 -30.71 1.73 -10.33
CA GLN A 306 -29.35 2.04 -10.79
C GLN A 306 -28.34 0.97 -10.34
N ALA A 307 -28.47 0.46 -9.12
CA ALA A 307 -27.65 -0.66 -8.64
C ALA A 307 -27.87 -1.92 -9.49
N GLN A 308 -29.11 -2.23 -9.87
CA GLN A 308 -29.41 -3.33 -10.78
C GLN A 308 -28.78 -3.10 -12.16
N LEU A 309 -28.86 -1.89 -12.70
CA LEU A 309 -28.24 -1.56 -13.99
C LEU A 309 -26.71 -1.73 -13.95
N ILE A 310 -26.06 -1.32 -12.86
CA ILE A 310 -24.63 -1.56 -12.61
C ILE A 310 -24.36 -3.08 -12.62
N LYS A 311 -25.15 -3.87 -11.89
CA LYS A 311 -24.98 -5.33 -11.84
C LYS A 311 -25.13 -5.97 -13.23
N ASP A 312 -26.12 -5.55 -14.00
CA ASP A 312 -26.43 -6.08 -15.33
C ASP A 312 -25.33 -5.74 -16.36
N ASN A 313 -24.54 -4.69 -16.10
CA ASN A 313 -23.38 -4.29 -16.92
C ASN A 313 -22.04 -4.92 -16.46
N GLY A 314 -22.10 -5.99 -15.66
CA GLY A 314 -20.94 -6.83 -15.35
C GLY A 314 -20.14 -6.41 -14.12
N TYR A 315 -20.55 -5.36 -13.42
CA TYR A 315 -19.93 -4.94 -12.17
C TYR A 315 -20.37 -5.83 -11.01
N SER A 316 -19.47 -6.00 -10.03
CA SER A 316 -19.74 -6.79 -8.81
C SER A 316 -19.47 -6.04 -7.51
N ILE A 317 -18.74 -4.93 -7.57
CA ILE A 317 -18.35 -4.12 -6.41
C ILE A 317 -18.55 -2.63 -6.72
N VAL A 318 -19.01 -1.86 -5.75
CA VAL A 318 -19.20 -0.41 -5.86
C VAL A 318 -18.43 0.33 -4.75
N GLY A 319 -17.58 1.28 -5.12
CA GLY A 319 -16.94 2.22 -4.21
C GLY A 319 -17.90 3.34 -3.84
N ARG A 320 -18.15 3.53 -2.54
CA ARG A 320 -19.07 4.57 -2.05
C ARG A 320 -18.49 5.35 -0.88
N TYR A 321 -18.79 6.64 -0.87
CA TYR A 321 -18.21 7.58 0.08
C TYR A 321 -18.94 7.52 1.42
N LEU A 322 -18.20 7.48 2.53
CA LEU A 322 -18.77 7.43 3.87
C LEU A 322 -19.47 8.74 4.26
N THR A 323 -18.97 9.86 3.76
CA THR A 323 -19.35 11.22 4.20
C THR A 323 -19.43 12.19 3.02
N GLY A 324 -19.81 13.43 3.32
CA GLY A 324 -19.65 14.57 2.41
C GLY A 324 -20.76 14.77 1.37
N SER A 325 -20.52 15.79 0.55
CA SER A 325 -21.40 16.26 -0.53
C SER A 325 -20.55 16.75 -1.71
N VAL A 326 -21.07 16.71 -2.92
CA VAL A 326 -20.43 17.22 -4.14
C VAL A 326 -21.22 18.37 -4.74
N GLY A 327 -20.55 19.23 -5.50
CA GLY A 327 -21.14 20.43 -6.08
C GLY A 327 -21.35 21.56 -5.07
N VAL A 328 -21.72 22.73 -5.58
CA VAL A 328 -21.94 23.95 -4.80
C VAL A 328 -23.29 24.58 -5.12
N GLY A 329 -23.82 25.38 -4.19
CA GLY A 329 -25.09 26.08 -4.37
C GLY A 329 -26.25 25.13 -4.71
N ALA A 330 -27.01 25.47 -5.75
CA ALA A 330 -28.15 24.67 -6.22
C ALA A 330 -27.76 23.27 -6.75
N ASN A 331 -26.49 23.05 -7.11
CA ASN A 331 -25.99 21.77 -7.61
C ASN A 331 -25.40 20.88 -6.51
N LYS A 332 -25.46 21.31 -5.24
CA LYS A 332 -24.97 20.54 -4.10
C LYS A 332 -25.81 19.27 -3.94
N LYS A 333 -25.16 18.10 -3.94
CA LYS A 333 -25.78 16.79 -3.79
C LYS A 333 -25.06 15.98 -2.71
N ASN A 334 -25.81 15.14 -2.01
CA ASN A 334 -25.25 14.22 -1.04
C ASN A 334 -24.36 13.19 -1.74
N LYS A 335 -23.15 13.00 -1.20
CA LYS A 335 -22.17 12.03 -1.69
C LYS A 335 -22.15 10.79 -0.79
N ASN A 336 -22.42 11.01 0.49
CA ASN A 336 -22.37 10.03 1.56
C ASN A 336 -23.31 8.84 1.34
N LEU A 337 -22.87 7.66 1.72
CA LEU A 337 -23.63 6.42 1.74
C LEU A 337 -24.72 6.48 2.82
N THR A 338 -25.84 5.78 2.59
CA THR A 338 -26.98 5.67 3.53
C THR A 338 -27.35 4.20 3.76
N LEU A 339 -28.11 3.91 4.82
CA LEU A 339 -28.58 2.55 5.10
C LEU A 339 -29.53 2.06 4.01
N GLU A 340 -30.38 2.94 3.48
CA GLU A 340 -31.30 2.64 2.38
C GLU A 340 -30.54 2.31 1.10
N GLU A 341 -29.49 3.07 0.78
CA GLU A 341 -28.62 2.81 -0.35
C GLU A 341 -27.85 1.49 -0.20
N ILE A 342 -27.32 1.20 1.00
CA ILE A 342 -26.67 -0.09 1.29
C ILE A 342 -27.61 -1.26 1.01
N GLN A 343 -28.86 -1.18 1.47
CA GLN A 343 -29.88 -2.20 1.19
C GLN A 343 -30.18 -2.31 -0.30
N ALA A 344 -30.29 -1.17 -1.00
CA ALA A 344 -30.52 -1.15 -2.44
C ALA A 344 -29.40 -1.87 -3.21
N ILE A 345 -28.13 -1.57 -2.90
CA ILE A 345 -26.95 -2.15 -3.56
C ILE A 345 -26.79 -3.64 -3.19
N THR A 346 -26.88 -3.99 -1.91
CA THR A 346 -26.62 -5.37 -1.47
C THR A 346 -27.75 -6.33 -1.86
N SER A 347 -29.01 -5.86 -1.94
CA SER A 347 -30.15 -6.69 -2.36
C SER A 347 -30.08 -7.17 -3.82
N VAL A 348 -29.31 -6.49 -4.67
CA VAL A 348 -29.04 -6.92 -6.05
C VAL A 348 -27.73 -7.71 -6.18
N GLY A 349 -27.08 -8.01 -5.04
CA GLY A 349 -25.88 -8.85 -4.99
C GLY A 349 -24.58 -8.14 -5.35
N LEU A 350 -24.51 -6.82 -5.18
CA LEU A 350 -23.27 -6.04 -5.27
C LEU A 350 -22.60 -5.91 -3.88
N SER A 351 -21.27 -5.92 -3.85
CA SER A 351 -20.47 -5.55 -2.67
C SER A 351 -20.16 -4.05 -2.66
N ILE A 352 -19.81 -3.51 -1.49
CA ILE A 352 -19.42 -2.12 -1.29
C ILE A 352 -18.04 -2.04 -0.64
N PHE A 353 -17.16 -1.16 -1.13
CA PHE A 353 -15.96 -0.72 -0.39
C PHE A 353 -16.07 0.77 0.00
N PRO A 354 -15.68 1.14 1.24
CA PRO A 354 -15.84 2.50 1.74
C PRO A 354 -14.69 3.43 1.35
N ILE A 355 -15.05 4.62 0.88
CA ILE A 355 -14.12 5.72 0.53
C ILE A 355 -14.33 6.88 1.51
N TYR A 356 -13.25 7.53 1.95
CA TYR A 356 -13.32 8.76 2.73
C TYR A 356 -12.69 9.94 1.97
N GLN A 357 -13.47 11.01 1.77
CA GLN A 357 -13.03 12.24 1.09
C GLN A 357 -13.92 13.44 1.46
N ASP A 358 -13.62 14.11 2.58
CA ASP A 358 -14.22 15.41 2.94
C ASP A 358 -13.32 16.62 2.58
N GLY A 359 -12.18 16.34 1.95
CA GLY A 359 -11.13 17.27 1.55
C GLY A 359 -10.25 16.64 0.48
N GLY A 360 -8.97 17.03 0.45
CA GLY A 360 -7.95 16.31 -0.29
C GLY A 360 -7.73 16.73 -1.75
N TRP A 361 -8.25 17.90 -2.16
CA TRP A 361 -7.97 18.53 -3.46
C TRP A 361 -6.81 19.55 -3.39
N GLU A 362 -6.19 19.73 -2.22
CA GLU A 362 -5.09 20.67 -1.97
C GLU A 362 -4.02 20.03 -1.07
N GLU A 363 -2.75 20.25 -1.37
CA GLU A 363 -1.61 19.67 -0.64
C GLU A 363 -1.62 19.99 0.87
N SER A 364 -1.97 21.23 1.26
CA SER A 364 -2.00 21.66 2.66
C SER A 364 -3.05 20.94 3.52
N TYR A 365 -4.02 20.27 2.90
CA TYR A 365 -5.00 19.46 3.62
C TYR A 365 -4.34 18.27 4.32
N PHE A 366 -3.28 17.70 3.75
CA PHE A 366 -2.63 16.50 4.26
C PHE A 366 -1.64 16.86 5.37
N ASN A 367 -2.15 16.94 6.59
CA ASN A 367 -1.39 17.15 7.81
C ASN A 367 -1.89 16.23 8.94
N GLU A 368 -1.11 16.13 10.02
CA GLU A 368 -1.42 15.26 11.17
C GLU A 368 -2.79 15.54 11.82
N GLY A 369 -3.14 16.81 11.96
CA GLY A 369 -4.39 17.22 12.62
C GLY A 369 -5.63 16.77 11.85
N ASN A 370 -5.61 16.96 10.52
CA ASN A 370 -6.65 16.44 9.64
C ASN A 370 -6.65 14.90 9.64
N GLY A 371 -5.48 14.25 9.65
CA GLY A 371 -5.41 12.78 9.67
C GLY A 371 -6.11 12.15 10.89
N LEU A 372 -5.91 12.70 12.09
CA LEU A 372 -6.59 12.24 13.30
C LEU A 372 -8.11 12.40 13.20
N ARG A 373 -8.55 13.58 12.75
CA ARG A 373 -9.97 13.94 12.60
C ARG A 373 -10.65 13.06 11.57
N ASP A 374 -10.06 12.91 10.40
CA ASP A 374 -10.61 12.18 9.27
C ASP A 374 -10.69 10.69 9.58
N GLY A 375 -9.66 10.12 10.22
CA GLY A 375 -9.73 8.74 10.72
C GLY A 375 -10.88 8.51 11.71
N SER A 376 -11.16 9.48 12.60
CA SER A 376 -12.25 9.38 13.56
C SER A 376 -13.63 9.51 12.89
N LEU A 377 -13.77 10.47 11.96
CA LEU A 377 -15.02 10.67 11.21
C LEU A 377 -15.32 9.44 10.33
N ALA A 378 -14.31 8.93 9.63
CA ALA A 378 -14.43 7.73 8.82
C ALA A 378 -14.82 6.51 9.65
N HIS A 379 -14.15 6.27 10.79
CA HIS A 379 -14.51 5.20 11.72
C HIS A 379 -15.98 5.30 12.13
N ASN A 380 -16.40 6.46 12.64
CA ASN A 380 -17.75 6.65 13.14
C ASN A 380 -18.82 6.48 12.05
N ALA A 381 -18.55 6.98 10.84
CA ALA A 381 -19.46 6.81 9.71
C ALA A 381 -19.57 5.34 9.28
N ALA A 382 -18.44 4.66 9.09
CA ALA A 382 -18.41 3.24 8.72
C ALA A 382 -19.09 2.36 9.78
N PHE A 383 -18.86 2.66 11.06
CA PHE A 383 -19.46 1.96 12.19
C PHE A 383 -20.98 2.08 12.24
N LYS A 384 -21.50 3.31 12.05
CA LYS A 384 -22.94 3.57 12.00
C LYS A 384 -23.62 2.97 10.77
N LEU A 385 -22.92 2.93 9.64
CA LEU A 385 -23.40 2.31 8.40
C LEU A 385 -23.34 0.78 8.44
N GLY A 386 -22.71 0.20 9.45
CA GLY A 386 -22.70 -1.25 9.66
C GLY A 386 -21.57 -1.99 8.96
N PHE A 387 -20.52 -1.31 8.50
CA PHE A 387 -19.37 -2.01 7.90
C PHE A 387 -18.77 -3.00 8.91
N PRO A 388 -18.44 -4.23 8.49
CA PRO A 388 -17.99 -5.29 9.38
C PRO A 388 -16.54 -5.07 9.81
N TYR A 389 -16.14 -5.76 10.88
CA TYR A 389 -14.73 -5.85 11.28
C TYR A 389 -13.84 -6.26 10.10
N GLY A 390 -12.68 -5.62 9.99
CA GLY A 390 -11.68 -5.88 8.96
C GLY A 390 -11.94 -5.17 7.63
N ALA A 391 -13.03 -4.42 7.48
CA ALA A 391 -13.25 -3.63 6.27
C ALA A 391 -12.14 -2.56 6.11
N THR A 392 -11.67 -2.39 4.88
CA THR A 392 -10.64 -1.39 4.54
C THR A 392 -11.30 -0.09 4.11
N ILE A 393 -10.94 1.02 4.76
CA ILE A 393 -11.40 2.36 4.37
C ILE A 393 -10.30 3.04 3.55
N TYR A 394 -10.63 3.47 2.33
CA TYR A 394 -9.68 4.13 1.42
C TYR A 394 -9.76 5.65 1.59
N PHE A 395 -8.70 6.26 2.13
CA PHE A 395 -8.62 7.71 2.34
C PHE A 395 -8.06 8.38 1.09
N ALA A 396 -8.81 9.32 0.52
CA ALA A 396 -8.48 9.91 -0.77
C ALA A 396 -7.44 11.04 -0.69
N VAL A 397 -6.36 10.87 -1.45
CA VAL A 397 -5.38 11.90 -1.82
C VAL A 397 -5.61 12.25 -3.29
N ASP A 398 -6.53 13.17 -3.54
CA ASP A 398 -7.06 13.48 -4.87
C ASP A 398 -6.47 14.78 -5.44
N VAL A 399 -5.15 14.85 -5.42
CA VAL A 399 -4.35 15.98 -5.91
C VAL A 399 -2.96 15.49 -6.30
N ASP A 400 -2.31 16.17 -7.24
CA ASP A 400 -0.96 15.84 -7.67
C ASP A 400 0.09 16.27 -6.63
N ILE A 401 0.44 15.35 -5.72
CA ILE A 401 1.54 15.54 -4.76
C ILE A 401 2.85 15.09 -5.39
N LEU A 402 3.80 16.03 -5.51
CA LEU A 402 5.14 15.74 -6.01
C LEU A 402 5.91 14.82 -5.04
N ASP A 403 6.76 13.96 -5.59
CA ASP A 403 7.58 12.99 -4.84
C ASP A 403 8.25 13.58 -3.58
N GLY A 404 8.91 14.74 -3.72
CA GLY A 404 9.61 15.40 -2.62
C GLY A 404 8.71 15.97 -1.51
N ASN A 405 7.41 16.14 -1.76
CA ASN A 405 6.45 16.68 -0.79
C ASN A 405 5.71 15.57 -0.03
N ILE A 406 5.63 14.35 -0.57
CA ILE A 406 4.90 13.21 0.04
C ILE A 406 5.36 12.95 1.49
N PRO A 407 6.67 12.92 1.83
CA PRO A 407 7.12 12.67 3.20
C PRO A 407 6.71 13.74 4.21
N GLY A 408 6.51 14.98 3.77
CA GLY A 408 6.14 16.11 4.61
C GLY A 408 4.64 16.36 4.73
N THR A 409 3.82 15.65 3.95
CA THR A 409 2.38 15.92 3.81
C THR A 409 1.55 14.65 4.00
N VAL A 410 1.49 13.79 2.98
CA VAL A 410 0.65 12.60 2.94
C VAL A 410 1.07 11.57 3.98
N LEU A 411 2.38 11.34 4.18
CA LEU A 411 2.84 10.33 5.16
C LEU A 411 2.46 10.69 6.61
N PRO A 412 2.67 11.94 7.09
CA PRO A 412 2.16 12.36 8.40
C PRO A 412 0.64 12.25 8.54
N TYR A 413 -0.11 12.64 7.50
CA TYR A 413 -1.56 12.53 7.48
C TYR A 413 -2.03 11.07 7.62
N ILE A 414 -1.56 10.17 6.74
CA ILE A 414 -2.06 8.78 6.71
C ILE A 414 -1.59 7.99 7.93
N LYS A 415 -0.42 8.32 8.50
CA LYS A 415 0.01 7.78 9.80
C LYS A 415 -1.00 8.09 10.89
N LYS A 416 -1.49 9.34 10.96
CA LYS A 416 -2.49 9.76 11.94
C LYS A 416 -3.88 9.19 11.69
N VAL A 417 -4.24 8.99 10.43
CA VAL A 417 -5.43 8.22 10.07
C VAL A 417 -5.33 6.80 10.64
N LYS A 418 -4.21 6.11 10.38
CA LYS A 418 -3.96 4.76 10.90
C LYS A 418 -4.03 4.70 12.42
N GLU A 419 -3.34 5.60 13.13
CA GLU A 419 -3.39 5.68 14.59
C GLU A 419 -4.84 5.85 15.10
N SER A 420 -5.64 6.67 14.43
CA SER A 420 -7.05 6.91 14.77
C SER A 420 -7.92 5.66 14.56
N LEU A 421 -7.76 4.96 13.43
CA LEU A 421 -8.47 3.71 13.17
C LEU A 421 -8.06 2.59 14.13
N ASP A 422 -6.75 2.43 14.37
CA ASP A 422 -6.19 1.43 15.28
C ASP A 422 -6.66 1.66 16.72
N ALA A 423 -6.75 2.92 17.17
CA ALA A 423 -7.19 3.28 18.53
C ALA A 423 -8.66 2.93 18.79
N ASN A 424 -9.52 3.07 17.79
CA ASN A 424 -10.92 2.66 17.92
C ASN A 424 -11.07 1.13 17.79
N GLY A 425 -10.22 0.51 16.98
CA GLY A 425 -10.35 -0.86 16.51
C GLY A 425 -11.54 -0.98 15.55
N MET A 426 -11.47 -1.87 14.55
CA MET A 426 -12.55 -2.32 13.64
C MET A 426 -12.10 -2.36 12.18
N TYR A 427 -11.41 -1.32 11.71
CA TYR A 427 -11.18 -1.10 10.28
C TYR A 427 -9.70 -1.01 9.93
N LYS A 428 -9.40 -1.41 8.69
CA LYS A 428 -8.06 -1.32 8.12
C LYS A 428 -7.88 0.01 7.39
N THR A 429 -6.64 0.47 7.34
CA THR A 429 -6.30 1.72 6.63
C THR A 429 -5.89 1.39 5.19
N GLY A 430 -6.64 1.93 4.22
CA GLY A 430 -6.27 1.97 2.81
C GLY A 430 -6.08 3.41 2.34
N ILE A 431 -5.50 3.58 1.16
CA ILE A 431 -5.28 4.91 0.56
C ILE A 431 -5.76 4.92 -0.88
N TYR A 432 -6.41 6.01 -1.27
CA TYR A 432 -6.60 6.35 -2.68
C TYR A 432 -5.61 7.43 -3.09
N GLY A 433 -4.94 7.25 -4.23
CA GLY A 433 -4.00 8.25 -4.75
C GLY A 433 -3.15 7.72 -5.89
N THR A 434 -2.19 8.53 -6.33
CA THR A 434 -1.27 8.17 -7.41
C THR A 434 -0.43 6.94 -7.03
N ARG A 435 0.15 6.27 -8.04
CA ARG A 435 1.04 5.11 -7.81
C ARG A 435 2.16 5.41 -6.82
N ASN A 436 2.80 6.59 -6.92
CA ASN A 436 3.86 7.00 -6.00
C ASN A 436 3.34 7.23 -4.56
N VAL A 437 2.21 7.92 -4.40
CA VAL A 437 1.59 8.14 -3.08
C VAL A 437 1.25 6.80 -2.42
N CYS A 438 0.64 5.90 -3.19
CA CYS A 438 0.30 4.56 -2.73
C CYS A 438 1.55 3.78 -2.30
N GLN A 439 2.59 3.74 -3.14
CA GLN A 439 3.82 3.01 -2.84
C GLN A 439 4.52 3.55 -1.59
N GLN A 440 4.66 4.86 -1.42
CA GLN A 440 5.31 5.43 -0.24
C GLN A 440 4.52 5.19 1.05
N ALA A 441 3.18 5.21 0.99
CA ALA A 441 2.34 4.87 2.15
C ALA A 441 2.49 3.39 2.55
N ILE A 442 2.61 2.49 1.55
CA ILE A 442 2.88 1.06 1.76
C ILE A 442 4.27 0.86 2.37
N ASP A 443 5.30 1.47 1.80
CA ASP A 443 6.69 1.35 2.26
C ASP A 443 6.87 1.86 3.70
N ALA A 444 6.09 2.89 4.07
CA ALA A 444 6.05 3.41 5.43
C ALA A 444 5.28 2.51 6.42
N GLY A 445 4.56 1.50 5.95
CA GLY A 445 3.76 0.57 6.76
C GLY A 445 2.46 1.16 7.31
N PHE A 446 1.94 2.22 6.67
CA PHE A 446 0.74 2.93 7.15
C PHE A 446 -0.56 2.45 6.51
N VAL A 447 -0.49 1.69 5.42
CA VAL A 447 -1.66 1.19 4.70
C VAL A 447 -1.49 -0.28 4.33
N GLU A 448 -2.59 -1.01 4.17
CA GLU A 448 -2.58 -2.42 3.74
C GLU A 448 -2.91 -2.58 2.25
N HIS A 449 -3.75 -1.71 1.70
CA HIS A 449 -4.26 -1.77 0.33
C HIS A 449 -4.30 -0.40 -0.33
N CYS A 450 -4.15 -0.40 -1.66
CA CYS A 450 -4.18 0.81 -2.48
C CYS A 450 -5.39 0.80 -3.42
N PHE A 451 -6.06 1.95 -3.51
CA PHE A 451 -7.01 2.29 -4.56
C PHE A 451 -6.35 3.31 -5.48
N VAL A 452 -5.82 2.87 -6.60
CA VAL A 452 -4.89 3.68 -7.41
C VAL A 452 -5.64 4.60 -8.37
N SER A 453 -5.25 5.88 -8.44
CA SER A 453 -5.88 6.90 -9.29
C SER A 453 -5.28 6.97 -10.70
N ASP A 454 -5.19 5.83 -11.40
CA ASP A 454 -4.51 5.71 -12.69
C ASP A 454 -5.18 6.51 -13.83
N MET A 455 -6.46 6.87 -13.71
CA MET A 455 -7.16 7.75 -14.64
C MET A 455 -6.59 9.17 -14.69
N SER A 456 -5.94 9.61 -13.61
CA SER A 456 -5.25 10.90 -13.51
C SER A 456 -3.89 10.84 -14.20
N THR A 457 -3.91 10.63 -15.52
CA THR A 457 -2.73 10.44 -16.39
C THR A 457 -1.77 11.63 -16.43
N GLY A 458 -2.23 12.81 -16.00
CA GLY A 458 -1.42 14.03 -15.90
C GLY A 458 -0.68 14.20 -14.58
N PHE A 459 -1.03 13.42 -13.54
CA PHE A 459 -0.42 13.57 -12.21
C PHE A 459 1.00 12.99 -12.20
N SER A 460 1.93 13.74 -11.62
CA SER A 460 3.36 13.38 -11.53
C SER A 460 3.58 12.00 -10.92
N GLY A 461 2.84 11.64 -9.87
CA GLY A 461 2.96 10.35 -9.18
C GLY A 461 2.47 9.14 -9.99
N ASN A 462 1.88 9.35 -11.16
CA ASN A 462 1.51 8.31 -12.12
C ASN A 462 2.46 8.24 -13.33
N LEU A 463 3.42 9.17 -13.42
CA LEU A 463 4.34 9.31 -14.54
C LEU A 463 5.75 8.84 -14.15
N GLY A 464 6.04 7.57 -14.41
CA GLY A 464 7.34 6.97 -14.10
C GLY A 464 7.35 6.09 -12.85
N PHE A 465 6.17 5.73 -12.34
CA PHE A 465 6.03 4.86 -11.17
C PHE A 465 5.30 3.55 -11.56
N PRO A 466 5.83 2.38 -11.14
CA PRO A 466 5.14 1.11 -11.35
C PRO A 466 3.86 1.03 -10.51
N MET A 467 2.93 0.19 -10.92
CA MET A 467 1.74 -0.11 -10.11
C MET A 467 2.18 -0.80 -8.79
N PRO A 468 1.74 -0.33 -7.61
CA PRO A 468 2.05 -0.95 -6.33
C PRO A 468 1.55 -2.39 -6.26
N LYS A 469 2.29 -3.30 -5.61
CA LYS A 469 1.89 -4.72 -5.54
C LYS A 469 0.62 -4.94 -4.74
N GLU A 470 0.33 -4.02 -3.82
CA GLU A 470 -0.77 -4.01 -2.86
C GLU A 470 -2.02 -3.30 -3.41
N TRP A 471 -2.05 -2.96 -4.70
CA TRP A 471 -3.25 -2.45 -5.36
C TRP A 471 -4.42 -3.44 -5.19
N ALA A 472 -5.53 -2.96 -4.64
CA ALA A 472 -6.80 -3.66 -4.52
C ALA A 472 -7.76 -3.21 -5.62
N PHE A 473 -7.75 -1.91 -5.88
CA PHE A 473 -8.60 -1.23 -6.83
C PHE A 473 -7.75 -0.29 -7.70
N ASP A 474 -8.12 -0.14 -8.97
CA ASP A 474 -7.42 0.71 -9.95
C ASP A 474 -8.49 1.48 -10.75
N GLN A 475 -8.61 2.78 -10.48
CA GLN A 475 -9.53 3.69 -11.17
C GLN A 475 -8.90 4.17 -12.48
N PHE A 476 -9.50 3.89 -13.63
CA PHE A 476 -8.83 4.13 -14.91
C PHE A 476 -9.64 4.89 -15.97
N TYR A 477 -10.96 5.08 -15.79
CA TYR A 477 -11.77 5.79 -16.79
C TYR A 477 -13.14 6.24 -16.27
N GLU A 478 -13.50 7.51 -16.46
CA GLU A 478 -14.87 8.02 -16.18
C GLU A 478 -15.76 7.92 -17.44
N HIS A 479 -17.01 7.53 -17.27
CA HIS A 479 -18.02 7.63 -18.33
C HIS A 479 -19.45 7.80 -17.77
N SER A 480 -20.41 8.07 -18.65
CA SER A 480 -21.84 8.24 -18.30
C SER A 480 -22.78 7.40 -19.15
N GLU A 481 -22.29 6.29 -19.71
CA GLU A 481 -23.05 5.45 -20.67
C GLU A 481 -24.26 4.75 -20.04
N LEU A 482 -24.28 4.60 -18.70
CA LEU A 482 -25.42 4.07 -17.95
C LEU A 482 -26.51 5.12 -17.66
N GLY A 483 -26.34 6.35 -18.16
CA GLY A 483 -27.24 7.48 -17.91
C GLY A 483 -26.90 8.30 -16.66
N PHE A 484 -25.81 7.97 -15.97
CA PHE A 484 -25.24 8.73 -14.85
C PHE A 484 -23.72 8.48 -14.78
N PRO A 485 -22.92 9.41 -14.22
CA PRO A 485 -21.47 9.29 -14.19
C PRO A 485 -21.01 8.20 -13.22
N ILE A 486 -20.11 7.34 -13.71
CA ILE A 486 -19.37 6.34 -12.94
C ILE A 486 -17.92 6.30 -13.39
N ASP A 487 -17.03 5.93 -12.47
CA ASP A 487 -15.65 5.62 -12.74
C ASP A 487 -15.47 4.10 -12.85
N LYS A 488 -14.79 3.64 -13.90
CA LYS A 488 -14.40 2.24 -14.08
C LYS A 488 -13.23 1.92 -13.16
N VAL A 489 -13.42 0.86 -12.36
CA VAL A 489 -12.44 0.37 -11.40
C VAL A 489 -12.10 -1.10 -11.68
N ALA A 490 -10.83 -1.39 -11.92
CA ALA A 490 -10.33 -2.75 -11.98
C ALA A 490 -10.09 -3.29 -10.56
N VAL A 491 -10.24 -4.61 -10.38
CA VAL A 491 -10.10 -5.28 -9.07
C VAL A 491 -8.99 -6.33 -9.16
N SER A 492 -8.04 -6.30 -8.23
CA SER A 492 -6.95 -7.28 -8.18
C SER A 492 -7.35 -8.59 -7.49
N GLY A 493 -8.42 -8.55 -6.68
CA GLY A 493 -8.87 -9.66 -5.84
C GLY A 493 -8.34 -9.63 -4.42
N ARG A 494 -7.57 -8.60 -4.03
CA ARG A 494 -7.12 -8.40 -2.63
C ARG A 494 -8.24 -7.92 -1.71
N ASP A 495 -9.15 -7.12 -2.23
CA ASP A 495 -10.34 -6.63 -1.53
C ASP A 495 -11.57 -6.95 -2.38
N HIS A 496 -12.59 -7.52 -1.74
CA HIS A 496 -13.85 -7.91 -2.38
C HIS A 496 -15.03 -7.01 -1.98
N GLY A 497 -14.75 -5.94 -1.21
CA GLY A 497 -15.76 -5.18 -0.50
C GLY A 497 -16.60 -6.06 0.44
N THR A 498 -17.75 -5.55 0.86
CA THR A 498 -18.70 -6.31 1.67
C THR A 498 -20.13 -6.18 1.15
N LYS A 499 -20.88 -7.26 1.30
CA LYS A 499 -22.35 -7.28 1.16
C LYS A 499 -23.05 -7.59 2.49
N ALA A 500 -22.28 -7.77 3.55
CA ALA A 500 -22.77 -8.07 4.89
C ALA A 500 -22.52 -6.86 5.79
N PHE A 501 -23.60 -6.34 6.36
CA PHE A 501 -23.60 -5.18 7.22
C PHE A 501 -24.26 -5.53 8.55
N SER A 502 -23.66 -5.09 9.65
CA SER A 502 -24.18 -5.30 11.00
C SER A 502 -25.02 -4.12 11.45
N THR A 503 -25.92 -4.34 12.43
CA THR A 503 -26.49 -3.24 13.20
C THR A 503 -25.42 -2.58 14.06
N THR A 504 -25.67 -1.35 14.54
CA THR A 504 -24.75 -0.65 15.48
C THR A 504 -24.45 -1.51 16.70
N ILE A 505 -25.47 -2.14 17.30
CA ILE A 505 -25.26 -3.05 18.43
C ILE A 505 -24.46 -4.30 18.03
N GLY A 506 -24.67 -4.83 16.83
CA GLY A 506 -23.87 -5.93 16.30
C GLY A 506 -22.39 -5.57 16.13
N ASN A 507 -22.09 -4.37 15.65
CA ASN A 507 -20.72 -3.86 15.54
C ASN A 507 -20.09 -3.61 16.92
N LEU A 508 -20.85 -3.09 17.89
CA LEU A 508 -20.38 -2.93 19.28
C LEU A 508 -20.02 -4.29 19.89
N ILE A 509 -20.86 -5.31 19.67
CA ILE A 509 -20.62 -6.68 20.13
C ILE A 509 -19.37 -7.27 19.47
N GLN A 510 -19.18 -7.09 18.16
CA GLN A 510 -17.97 -7.54 17.47
C GLN A 510 -16.71 -6.89 18.05
N LEU A 511 -16.73 -5.57 18.23
CA LEU A 511 -15.60 -4.82 18.79
C LEU A 511 -15.26 -5.31 20.21
N GLU A 512 -16.26 -5.43 21.08
CA GLU A 512 -16.06 -5.87 22.45
C GLU A 512 -15.60 -7.33 22.52
N THR A 513 -16.12 -8.20 21.65
CA THR A 513 -15.65 -9.57 21.53
C THR A 513 -14.16 -9.63 21.20
N ILE A 514 -13.71 -8.83 20.22
CA ILE A 514 -12.29 -8.83 19.80
C ILE A 514 -11.40 -8.30 20.91
N LYS A 515 -11.85 -7.27 21.66
CA LYS A 515 -11.13 -6.79 22.85
C LYS A 515 -10.97 -7.88 23.90
N LEU A 516 -12.04 -8.63 24.19
CA LEU A 516 -11.99 -9.74 25.15
C LEU A 516 -11.09 -10.88 24.67
N LEU A 517 -11.16 -11.26 23.39
CA LEU A 517 -10.30 -12.31 22.84
C LEU A 517 -8.83 -11.90 22.84
N ASN A 518 -8.51 -10.65 22.53
CA ASN A 518 -7.15 -10.13 22.63
C ASN A 518 -6.66 -10.08 24.09
N ALA A 519 -7.55 -9.81 25.05
CA ALA A 519 -7.23 -9.82 26.48
C ALA A 519 -6.93 -11.22 27.02
N LEU A 520 -7.40 -12.30 26.37
CA LEU A 520 -7.03 -13.68 26.71
C LEU A 520 -5.59 -14.04 26.33
N GLY A 521 -4.91 -13.17 25.57
CA GLY A 521 -3.49 -13.27 25.31
C GLY A 521 -3.13 -13.45 23.84
N LYS A 522 -1.81 -13.43 23.55
CA LYS A 522 -1.27 -13.28 22.18
C LYS A 522 -1.73 -14.36 21.20
N ASN A 523 -1.97 -15.57 21.68
CA ASN A 523 -2.38 -16.71 20.85
C ASN A 523 -3.90 -16.72 20.53
N PHE A 524 -4.68 -15.84 21.15
CA PHE A 524 -6.08 -15.57 20.81
C PHE A 524 -6.24 -14.27 20.01
N THR A 525 -5.13 -13.64 19.58
CA THR A 525 -5.17 -12.41 18.77
C THR A 525 -5.86 -12.68 17.45
N ILE A 526 -7.06 -12.11 17.27
CA ILE A 526 -7.78 -12.18 16.00
C ILE A 526 -7.38 -10.99 15.15
N LYS A 527 -6.67 -11.25 14.05
CA LYS A 527 -6.32 -10.20 13.09
C LYS A 527 -7.39 -10.02 11.99
N ASP A 528 -8.03 -11.10 11.54
CA ASP A 528 -8.83 -11.06 10.30
C ASP A 528 -10.14 -11.87 10.34
N VAL A 529 -10.69 -12.21 11.52
CA VAL A 529 -11.92 -13.02 11.61
C VAL A 529 -13.13 -12.14 11.89
N GLY A 530 -14.04 -12.04 10.90
CA GLY A 530 -15.36 -11.46 11.09
C GLY A 530 -16.25 -12.38 11.92
N ILE A 531 -16.61 -11.97 13.13
CA ILE A 531 -17.38 -12.79 14.06
C ILE A 531 -18.88 -12.69 13.74
N LYS A 532 -19.50 -13.84 13.47
CA LYS A 532 -20.95 -13.93 13.24
C LYS A 532 -21.68 -14.21 14.55
N LEU A 533 -22.70 -13.42 14.84
CA LEU A 533 -23.57 -13.64 15.99
C LEU A 533 -24.31 -14.98 15.87
N ASP A 534 -24.52 -15.60 17.03
CA ASP A 534 -25.22 -16.86 17.26
C ASP A 534 -24.72 -18.06 16.47
N THR A 535 -23.56 -17.93 15.82
CA THR A 535 -22.95 -18.97 15.00
C THR A 535 -21.65 -19.43 15.67
N PRO A 536 -21.54 -20.71 16.08
CA PRO A 536 -20.27 -21.27 16.53
C PRO A 536 -19.21 -21.19 15.43
N MET A 537 -18.03 -20.67 15.75
CA MET A 537 -16.90 -20.52 14.85
C MET A 537 -15.68 -21.23 15.43
N GLN A 538 -14.98 -22.02 14.62
CA GLN A 538 -13.68 -22.58 15.01
C GLN A 538 -12.60 -21.54 14.74
N ILE A 539 -11.93 -21.08 15.79
CA ILE A 539 -10.89 -20.03 15.69
C ILE A 539 -9.48 -20.62 15.77
N MET A 540 -9.35 -21.88 16.17
CA MET A 540 -8.08 -22.59 16.16
C MET A 540 -8.33 -24.09 15.95
N SER A 541 -7.48 -24.72 15.13
CA SER A 541 -7.40 -26.17 14.99
C SER A 541 -5.93 -26.54 14.79
N THR A 542 -5.36 -27.21 15.78
CA THR A 542 -4.02 -27.78 15.72
C THR A 542 -4.11 -29.31 15.84
N PRO A 543 -2.99 -30.04 15.69
CA PRO A 543 -2.96 -31.48 15.97
C PRO A 543 -3.33 -31.83 17.42
N THR A 544 -3.19 -30.89 18.36
CA THR A 544 -3.38 -31.11 19.81
C THR A 544 -4.57 -30.38 20.41
N LEU A 545 -5.21 -29.47 19.68
CA LEU A 545 -6.17 -28.54 20.25
C LEU A 545 -7.18 -28.05 19.21
N ASP A 546 -8.45 -28.02 19.58
CA ASP A 546 -9.47 -27.21 18.91
C ASP A 546 -9.97 -26.11 19.84
N VAL A 547 -10.21 -24.93 19.27
CA VAL A 547 -10.86 -23.82 19.97
C VAL A 547 -12.04 -23.32 19.14
N TYR A 548 -13.20 -23.24 19.78
CA TYR A 548 -14.42 -22.69 19.20
C TYR A 548 -14.85 -21.45 19.98
N THR A 549 -15.55 -20.54 19.31
CA THR A 549 -16.20 -19.39 19.93
C THR A 549 -17.62 -19.23 19.42
N LYS A 550 -18.53 -18.74 20.26
CA LYS A 550 -19.88 -18.31 19.87
C LYS A 550 -20.19 -17.02 20.61
N VAL A 551 -20.67 -16.02 19.89
CA VAL A 551 -21.10 -14.74 20.47
C VAL A 551 -22.60 -14.57 20.31
N SER A 552 -23.30 -14.17 21.36
CA SER A 552 -24.75 -13.96 21.36
C SER A 552 -25.10 -12.57 21.88
N ALA A 553 -26.14 -11.92 21.32
CA ALA A 553 -26.55 -10.56 21.63
C ALA A 553 -27.58 -10.44 22.78
N SER A 554 -27.60 -11.43 23.68
CA SER A 554 -28.38 -11.43 24.91
C SER A 554 -27.91 -12.59 25.79
N TRP A 555 -28.05 -12.47 27.10
CA TRP A 555 -27.83 -13.59 28.01
C TRP A 555 -28.96 -13.71 29.03
N THR A 556 -29.37 -14.93 29.35
CA THR A 556 -30.15 -15.21 30.56
C THR A 556 -29.22 -15.76 31.63
N ARG A 557 -29.38 -15.33 32.89
CA ARG A 557 -28.59 -15.91 33.99
C ARG A 557 -29.01 -17.36 34.22
N GLN A 558 -28.38 -18.28 33.50
CA GLN A 558 -28.39 -19.71 33.81
C GLN A 558 -26.99 -20.07 34.31
N MET A 559 -26.90 -20.44 35.58
CA MET A 559 -25.64 -20.89 36.17
C MET A 559 -25.41 -22.33 35.71
N ASN A 560 -24.29 -22.58 35.03
CA ASN A 560 -23.89 -23.96 34.74
C ASN A 560 -23.59 -24.68 36.07
N LYS A 561 -24.31 -25.77 36.34
CA LYS A 561 -24.20 -26.55 37.61
C LYS A 561 -22.84 -27.22 37.79
N SER A 562 -21.98 -27.18 36.77
CA SER A 562 -20.69 -27.86 36.73
C SER A 562 -19.48 -26.89 36.78
N GLY A 563 -19.69 -25.64 37.20
CA GLY A 563 -18.77 -24.52 36.96
C GLY A 563 -18.54 -23.52 38.09
N LEU A 564 -17.69 -22.51 37.81
CA LEU A 564 -17.47 -21.33 38.66
C LEU A 564 -18.07 -20.09 37.99
N SER A 565 -18.64 -19.18 38.78
CA SER A 565 -19.12 -17.86 38.32
C SER A 565 -18.46 -16.75 39.14
N ILE A 566 -17.78 -15.84 38.47
CA ILE A 566 -17.05 -14.72 39.04
C ILE A 566 -17.70 -13.42 38.56
N LYS A 567 -18.04 -12.53 39.49
CA LYS A 567 -18.60 -11.23 39.15
C LYS A 567 -17.48 -10.22 38.90
N VAL A 568 -17.64 -9.41 37.86
CA VAL A 568 -16.78 -8.27 37.57
C VAL A 568 -17.59 -7.00 37.76
N SER A 569 -17.03 -6.07 38.54
CA SER A 569 -17.60 -4.75 38.75
C SER A 569 -16.52 -3.67 38.66
N LYS A 570 -16.80 -2.61 37.92
CA LYS A 570 -15.90 -1.48 37.65
C LYS A 570 -14.53 -1.93 37.14
N GLY A 571 -14.52 -2.93 36.26
CA GLY A 571 -13.31 -3.50 35.68
C GLY A 571 -12.44 -4.28 36.67
N LYS A 572 -12.98 -4.65 37.83
CA LYS A 572 -12.28 -5.40 38.88
C LYS A 572 -13.07 -6.65 39.26
N ILE A 573 -12.33 -7.69 39.60
CA ILE A 573 -12.92 -8.91 40.15
C ILE A 573 -13.54 -8.57 41.50
N ASP A 574 -14.85 -8.77 41.62
CA ASP A 574 -15.49 -8.87 42.92
C ASP A 574 -15.12 -10.23 43.49
N LYS A 575 -14.34 -10.27 44.58
CA LYS A 575 -13.77 -11.50 45.16
C LYS A 575 -14.84 -12.46 45.70
N GLN A 576 -16.11 -12.11 45.64
CA GLN A 576 -17.21 -13.02 45.88
C GLN A 576 -17.35 -13.98 44.69
N ILE A 577 -16.87 -15.21 44.90
CA ILE A 577 -17.16 -16.33 44.00
C ILE A 577 -18.62 -16.73 44.24
N TYR A 578 -19.47 -16.58 43.23
CA TYR A 578 -20.87 -16.98 43.32
C TYR A 578 -20.97 -18.43 42.86
N ILE A 579 -20.62 -19.35 43.73
CA ILE A 579 -20.85 -20.79 43.51
C ILE A 579 -22.30 -21.06 43.96
N ASP A 580 -23.09 -21.74 43.13
CA ASP A 580 -24.28 -22.47 43.63
C ASP A 580 -23.80 -23.45 44.73
N PRO A 581 -24.59 -23.90 45.72
CA PRO A 581 -24.10 -24.54 46.95
C PRO A 581 -23.55 -25.99 46.79
N LEU A 582 -22.77 -26.24 45.75
CA LEU A 582 -21.79 -27.32 45.61
C LEU A 582 -20.53 -26.98 46.43
N ASP A 583 -20.74 -26.95 47.75
CA ASP A 583 -19.96 -26.19 48.73
C ASP A 583 -18.66 -26.85 49.24
N LYS A 584 -18.13 -27.93 48.64
CA LYS A 584 -17.00 -28.68 49.26
C LYS A 584 -15.91 -29.23 48.36
N SER A 585 -16.14 -29.50 47.08
CA SER A 585 -15.14 -30.21 46.25
C SER A 585 -13.99 -29.28 45.82
N ILE A 586 -14.27 -28.10 45.28
CA ILE A 586 -13.24 -27.20 44.73
C ILE A 586 -12.21 -26.77 45.80
N ASN A 587 -12.66 -26.50 47.03
CA ASN A 587 -11.76 -26.18 48.15
C ASN A 587 -10.96 -27.40 48.67
N THR A 588 -11.46 -28.62 48.51
CA THR A 588 -10.79 -29.87 48.96
C THR A 588 -9.67 -30.31 48.00
N TYR A 589 -9.80 -29.99 46.72
CA TYR A 589 -8.85 -30.37 45.66
C TYR A 589 -7.96 -29.21 45.18
N GLY A 590 -8.07 -28.02 45.82
CA GLY A 590 -7.12 -26.90 45.71
C GLY A 590 -5.63 -27.30 45.76
N LYS A 591 -5.33 -28.43 46.43
CA LYS A 591 -4.00 -29.04 46.57
C LYS A 591 -3.46 -29.79 45.33
N TYR A 592 -4.31 -30.13 44.36
CA TYR A 592 -3.91 -30.78 43.11
C TYR A 592 -3.72 -29.77 41.97
N PHE A 593 -4.11 -28.51 42.18
CA PHE A 593 -3.66 -27.42 41.32
C PHE A 593 -2.16 -27.24 41.52
N VAL A 594 -1.37 -27.47 40.48
CA VAL A 594 0.05 -27.11 40.48
C VAL A 594 0.12 -25.59 40.71
N ASN A 595 0.93 -25.09 41.66
CA ASN A 595 0.96 -23.68 42.06
C ASN A 595 0.97 -22.67 40.88
N ASN A 596 1.62 -23.01 39.77
CA ASN A 596 1.67 -22.19 38.56
C ASN A 596 0.29 -21.99 37.89
N SER A 597 -0.64 -22.94 37.99
CA SER A 597 -1.97 -22.88 37.37
C SER A 597 -2.89 -21.85 38.04
N LYS A 598 -2.82 -21.72 39.37
CA LYS A 598 -3.60 -20.74 40.12
C LYS A 598 -3.16 -19.32 39.80
N GLN A 599 -1.84 -19.08 39.79
CA GLN A 599 -1.27 -17.79 39.40
C GLN A 599 -1.60 -17.43 37.94
N SER A 600 -1.60 -18.42 37.04
CA SER A 600 -1.92 -18.18 35.63
C SER A 600 -3.41 -17.90 35.41
N MET A 601 -4.31 -18.53 36.18
CA MET A 601 -5.74 -18.21 36.19
C MET A 601 -6.00 -16.81 36.77
N ASP A 602 -5.35 -16.47 37.89
CA ASP A 602 -5.44 -15.13 38.47
C ASP A 602 -4.99 -14.06 37.46
N ASN A 603 -3.94 -14.32 36.69
CA ASN A 603 -3.49 -13.41 35.63
C ASN A 603 -4.55 -13.25 34.53
N ILE A 604 -5.10 -14.34 33.98
CA ILE A 604 -6.18 -14.25 32.96
C ILE A 604 -7.37 -13.45 33.51
N LEU A 605 -7.82 -13.74 34.73
CA LEU A 605 -8.97 -13.05 35.31
C LEU A 605 -8.69 -11.56 35.52
N ASN A 606 -7.47 -11.21 35.93
CA ASN A 606 -7.04 -9.82 36.07
C ASN A 606 -6.87 -9.11 34.73
N ASP A 607 -6.50 -9.82 33.66
CA ASP A 607 -6.39 -9.28 32.30
C ASP A 607 -7.78 -9.11 31.64
N LEU A 608 -8.71 -10.04 31.90
CA LEU A 608 -10.09 -10.00 31.42
C LEU A 608 -10.94 -8.95 32.14
N ALA A 609 -10.78 -8.80 33.45
CA ALA A 609 -11.67 -7.96 34.26
C ALA A 609 -11.79 -6.50 33.74
N PRO A 610 -10.69 -5.81 33.35
CA PRO A 610 -10.76 -4.48 32.76
C PRO A 610 -11.58 -4.42 31.47
N ALA A 611 -11.52 -5.46 30.62
CA ALA A 611 -12.29 -5.55 29.39
C ALA A 611 -13.77 -5.86 29.66
N VAL A 612 -14.07 -6.74 30.63
CA VAL A 612 -15.45 -7.09 31.01
C VAL A 612 -16.22 -5.90 31.60
N LYS A 613 -15.55 -4.99 32.32
CA LYS A 613 -16.14 -3.80 33.00
C LYS A 613 -17.22 -4.12 34.04
N GLU A 614 -18.40 -4.56 33.60
CA GLU A 614 -19.54 -4.96 34.42
C GLU A 614 -20.15 -6.23 33.85
N GLY A 615 -20.13 -7.33 34.61
CA GLY A 615 -20.60 -8.62 34.10
C GLY A 615 -20.17 -9.82 34.92
N PHE A 616 -20.12 -10.97 34.25
CA PHE A 616 -19.73 -12.26 34.82
C PHE A 616 -18.73 -12.98 33.93
N ILE A 617 -17.79 -13.67 34.56
CA ILE A 617 -16.92 -14.65 33.93
C ILE A 617 -17.30 -16.00 34.52
N GLU A 618 -17.82 -16.88 33.69
CA GLU A 618 -18.24 -18.22 34.06
C GLU A 618 -17.33 -19.25 33.38
N THR A 619 -17.15 -20.39 34.02
CA THR A 619 -16.42 -21.52 33.43
C THR A 619 -17.08 -22.82 33.80
N GLY A 620 -17.00 -23.83 32.93
CA GLY A 620 -17.60 -25.14 33.17
C GLY A 620 -17.21 -26.15 32.09
N PHE A 621 -17.83 -27.32 32.12
CA PHE A 621 -17.60 -28.38 31.13
C PHE A 621 -18.43 -28.17 29.86
N CYS A 622 -17.89 -28.63 28.74
CA CYS A 622 -18.59 -28.70 27.47
C CYS A 622 -18.16 -29.93 26.66
N ALA A 623 -19.01 -30.38 25.75
CA ALA A 623 -18.78 -31.56 24.91
C ALA A 623 -19.10 -31.24 23.45
N ARG A 624 -18.26 -31.69 22.52
CA ARG A 624 -18.43 -31.50 21.07
C ARG A 624 -17.67 -32.58 20.30
N ASN A 625 -18.29 -33.13 19.26
CA ASN A 625 -17.64 -34.08 18.32
C ASN A 625 -16.92 -35.26 19.01
N GLY A 626 -17.48 -35.80 20.10
CA GLY A 626 -16.86 -36.89 20.86
C GLY A 626 -15.67 -36.45 21.75
N LEU A 627 -15.44 -35.16 21.91
CA LEU A 627 -14.43 -34.59 22.81
C LEU A 627 -15.10 -33.88 23.99
N VAL A 628 -14.58 -34.13 25.19
CA VAL A 628 -14.85 -33.36 26.41
C VAL A 628 -13.82 -32.24 26.51
N GLY A 629 -14.29 -31.03 26.75
CA GLY A 629 -13.48 -29.81 26.84
C GLY A 629 -13.95 -28.88 27.96
N THR A 630 -13.34 -27.69 27.99
CA THR A 630 -13.67 -26.62 28.93
C THR A 630 -14.32 -25.46 28.20
N GLN A 631 -15.38 -24.91 28.77
CA GLN A 631 -15.96 -23.64 28.33
C GLN A 631 -15.61 -22.49 29.29
N ILE A 632 -15.38 -21.32 28.69
CA ILE A 632 -15.36 -20.02 29.35
C ILE A 632 -16.50 -19.21 28.75
N VAL A 633 -17.35 -18.65 29.59
CA VAL A 633 -18.49 -17.82 29.19
C VAL A 633 -18.34 -16.46 29.83
N ILE A 634 -18.17 -15.43 29.00
CA ILE A 634 -18.07 -14.05 29.45
C ILE A 634 -19.39 -13.36 29.12
N LYS A 635 -20.05 -12.84 30.16
CA LYS A 635 -21.30 -12.09 30.04
C LYS A 635 -21.04 -10.65 30.43
N THR A 636 -21.33 -9.70 29.55
CA THR A 636 -21.06 -8.27 29.81
C THR A 636 -22.13 -7.38 29.16
N ASN A 637 -22.20 -6.14 29.64
CA ASN A 637 -22.95 -5.08 28.99
C ASN A 637 -22.09 -4.43 27.90
N VAL A 638 -22.68 -4.20 26.73
CA VAL A 638 -22.02 -3.56 25.60
C VAL A 638 -22.75 -2.27 25.25
N GLY A 639 -21.97 -1.23 24.95
CA GLY A 639 -22.47 0.10 24.59
C GLY A 639 -22.47 1.08 25.77
N ASP A 640 -23.10 2.24 25.55
CA ASP A 640 -23.22 3.35 26.50
C ASP A 640 -24.65 3.48 27.06
N GLU A 641 -24.94 4.59 27.74
CA GLU A 641 -26.27 4.85 28.29
C GLU A 641 -27.37 4.94 27.21
N GLU A 642 -27.02 5.30 25.98
CA GLU A 642 -27.97 5.45 24.88
C GLU A 642 -28.21 4.14 24.11
N ASN A 643 -27.18 3.29 23.99
CA ASN A 643 -27.22 2.05 23.21
C ASN A 643 -26.75 0.84 24.03
N LYS A 644 -27.48 0.51 25.10
CA LYS A 644 -27.14 -0.62 25.98
C LYS A 644 -27.66 -1.94 25.41
N GLY A 645 -26.75 -2.90 25.23
CA GLY A 645 -27.08 -4.30 24.97
C GLY A 645 -26.34 -5.24 25.90
N GLU A 646 -26.76 -6.50 25.88
CA GLU A 646 -26.15 -7.59 26.65
C GLU A 646 -25.43 -8.53 25.70
N MET A 647 -24.24 -8.99 26.07
CA MET A 647 -23.42 -9.90 25.25
C MET A 647 -23.00 -11.12 26.04
N GLU A 648 -23.05 -12.28 25.40
CA GLU A 648 -22.43 -13.52 25.85
C GLU A 648 -21.36 -13.95 24.84
N LEU A 649 -20.11 -14.09 25.30
CA LEU A 649 -19.02 -14.71 24.56
C LEU A 649 -18.73 -16.08 25.19
N LYS A 650 -19.05 -17.15 24.47
CA LYS A 650 -18.67 -18.52 24.81
C LYS A 650 -17.40 -18.91 24.06
N ILE A 651 -16.44 -19.49 24.77
CA ILE A 651 -15.18 -20.02 24.23
C ILE A 651 -15.06 -21.45 24.72
N GLU A 652 -14.92 -22.40 23.79
CA GLU A 652 -14.81 -23.83 24.09
C GLU A 652 -13.43 -24.31 23.63
N VAL A 653 -12.75 -25.06 24.49
CA VAL A 653 -11.38 -25.55 24.24
C VAL A 653 -11.36 -27.06 24.39
N TYR A 654 -10.97 -27.76 23.33
CA TYR A 654 -10.96 -29.23 23.24
C TYR A 654 -9.56 -29.76 22.95
N PRO A 655 -8.89 -30.43 23.90
CA PRO A 655 -7.62 -31.08 23.63
C PRO A 655 -7.81 -32.32 22.73
N LYS A 656 -6.90 -32.53 21.78
CA LYS A 656 -6.81 -33.71 20.92
C LYS A 656 -5.65 -34.63 21.36
N PRO A 657 -5.86 -35.95 21.41
CA PRO A 657 -4.78 -36.88 21.73
C PRO A 657 -3.72 -36.95 20.61
N LEU A 658 -2.43 -36.80 20.97
CA LEU A 658 -1.29 -37.08 20.10
C LEU A 658 -0.90 -38.56 20.23
N LEU A 659 -1.36 -39.42 19.32
CA LEU A 659 -1.07 -40.87 19.24
C LEU A 659 -1.89 -41.75 20.23
N PRO A 660 -2.10 -43.06 19.94
CA PRO A 660 -2.94 -43.94 20.75
C PRO A 660 -2.21 -44.30 22.03
N VAL A 661 -2.30 -43.43 23.03
CA VAL A 661 -1.94 -43.79 24.40
C VAL A 661 -3.12 -44.59 24.98
N LYS A 662 -2.88 -45.76 25.58
CA LYS A 662 -3.94 -46.61 26.17
C LYS A 662 -4.62 -45.88 27.34
N PRO A 663 -5.89 -45.45 27.24
CA PRO A 663 -6.51 -44.55 28.22
C PRO A 663 -6.60 -45.17 29.62
N GLN A 664 -6.17 -44.45 30.66
CA GLN A 664 -6.45 -44.85 32.06
C GLN A 664 -7.92 -44.65 32.45
N ILE A 665 -8.71 -43.94 31.64
CA ILE A 665 -10.16 -43.93 31.73
C ILE A 665 -10.71 -44.93 30.71
N PRO A 666 -11.46 -45.96 31.12
CA PRO A 666 -12.16 -46.83 30.17
C PRO A 666 -13.02 -46.00 29.21
N GLN A 667 -13.00 -46.30 27.91
CA GLN A 667 -13.75 -45.54 26.89
C GLN A 667 -15.24 -45.39 27.25
N SER A 668 -15.84 -46.40 27.89
CA SER A 668 -17.21 -46.34 28.39
C SER A 668 -17.42 -45.21 29.41
N LYS A 669 -16.47 -44.99 30.32
CA LYS A 669 -16.55 -43.91 31.32
C LYS A 669 -16.33 -42.53 30.72
N TYR A 670 -15.51 -42.41 29.69
CA TYR A 670 -15.38 -41.18 28.93
C TYR A 670 -16.69 -40.83 28.21
N ASN A 671 -17.33 -41.85 27.61
CA ASN A 671 -18.63 -41.69 26.97
C ASN A 671 -19.73 -41.32 27.98
N ASP A 672 -19.76 -41.94 29.17
CA ASP A 672 -20.69 -41.57 30.25
C ASP A 672 -20.57 -40.07 30.58
N VAL A 673 -19.34 -39.56 30.78
CA VAL A 673 -19.09 -38.13 31.05
C VAL A 673 -19.49 -37.24 29.88
N TYR A 674 -19.21 -37.67 28.66
CA TYR A 674 -19.59 -36.94 27.45
C TYR A 674 -21.12 -36.79 27.31
N GLU A 675 -21.87 -37.87 27.54
CA GLU A 675 -23.33 -37.89 27.50
C GLU A 675 -23.97 -37.11 28.67
N ASP A 676 -23.38 -37.18 29.86
CA ASP A 676 -23.84 -36.40 31.03
C ASP A 676 -23.68 -34.89 30.80
N ILE A 677 -22.60 -34.46 30.12
CA ILE A 677 -22.38 -33.06 29.73
C ILE A 677 -23.38 -32.63 28.64
N LEU A 678 -23.66 -33.50 27.65
CA LEU A 678 -24.62 -33.19 26.59
C LEU A 678 -26.07 -33.08 27.08
N SER A 679 -26.42 -33.83 28.12
CA SER A 679 -27.79 -33.89 28.65
C SER A 679 -28.09 -32.83 29.72
N ASP A 680 -27.12 -31.96 30.07
CA ASP A 680 -27.21 -30.94 31.12
C ASP A 680 -27.64 -31.50 32.51
N ASN A 681 -27.53 -32.83 32.65
CA ASN A 681 -27.91 -33.63 33.82
C ASN A 681 -26.69 -34.00 34.67
N PHE A 682 -25.63 -33.20 34.59
CA PHE A 682 -24.36 -33.49 35.27
C PHE A 682 -24.56 -33.56 36.80
N SER A 683 -24.83 -34.76 37.30
CA SER A 683 -24.77 -35.12 38.71
C SER A 683 -23.43 -35.79 38.94
N LEU A 684 -22.55 -35.15 39.71
CA LEU A 684 -21.29 -35.74 40.15
C LEU A 684 -21.59 -37.15 40.73
N PRO A 685 -21.09 -38.25 40.14
CA PRO A 685 -21.27 -39.59 40.70
C PRO A 685 -20.71 -39.65 42.12
N GLU A 686 -21.18 -40.52 43.03
CA GLU A 686 -20.47 -40.73 44.31
C GLU A 686 -19.03 -41.23 44.03
N TRP A 687 -18.00 -40.51 44.53
CA TRP A 687 -16.65 -40.55 43.97
C TRP A 687 -15.75 -41.68 44.50
N THR A 688 -15.20 -42.51 43.59
CA THR A 688 -14.00 -43.34 43.81
C THR A 688 -12.74 -42.65 43.25
N ALA A 689 -11.56 -43.02 43.76
CA ALA A 689 -10.28 -42.37 43.44
C ALA A 689 -9.91 -42.34 41.93
N GLU A 690 -10.46 -43.27 41.13
CA GLU A 690 -10.22 -43.37 39.69
C GLU A 690 -10.94 -42.28 38.88
N ILE A 691 -12.17 -41.90 39.28
CA ILE A 691 -12.91 -40.81 38.62
C ILE A 691 -12.24 -39.46 38.94
N GLY A 692 -11.63 -39.35 40.14
CA GLY A 692 -10.86 -38.18 40.61
C GLY A 692 -9.75 -37.74 39.66
N ILE A 693 -9.15 -38.68 38.94
CA ILE A 693 -8.07 -38.44 37.97
C ILE A 693 -8.61 -37.87 36.66
N ALA A 694 -9.81 -38.31 36.23
CA ALA A 694 -10.50 -37.77 35.07
C ALA A 694 -10.86 -36.29 35.23
N LEU A 695 -11.29 -35.87 36.43
CA LEU A 695 -11.55 -34.45 36.72
C LEU A 695 -10.28 -33.65 37.09
N ALA A 696 -9.23 -34.27 37.64
CA ALA A 696 -7.94 -33.60 37.86
C ALA A 696 -7.27 -33.16 36.55
N SER A 697 -7.56 -33.85 35.44
CA SER A 697 -7.09 -33.50 34.09
C SER A 697 -7.62 -32.13 33.59
N VAL A 698 -8.73 -31.66 34.16
CA VAL A 698 -9.47 -30.45 33.77
C VAL A 698 -8.83 -29.18 34.36
N ALA A 699 -8.30 -29.28 35.58
CA ALA A 699 -7.44 -28.23 36.15
C ALA A 699 -6.18 -28.02 35.29
N GLY A 700 -5.71 -29.08 34.60
CA GLY A 700 -4.63 -29.03 33.61
C GLY A 700 -5.01 -28.24 32.35
N VAL A 701 -6.25 -28.35 31.85
CA VAL A 701 -6.73 -27.62 30.66
C VAL A 701 -6.93 -26.13 30.95
N VAL A 702 -7.40 -25.80 32.16
CA VAL A 702 -7.44 -24.43 32.66
C VAL A 702 -6.03 -23.81 32.70
N ALA A 703 -5.04 -24.58 33.18
CA ALA A 703 -3.63 -24.18 33.13
C ALA A 703 -3.09 -24.11 31.69
N LEU A 704 -3.64 -24.89 30.76
CA LEU A 704 -3.26 -24.93 29.36
C LEU A 704 -3.73 -23.67 28.63
N VAL A 705 -4.98 -23.23 28.84
CA VAL A 705 -5.49 -21.92 28.35
C VAL A 705 -4.67 -20.77 28.93
N ALA A 706 -4.27 -20.87 30.19
CA ALA A 706 -3.46 -19.87 30.90
C ALA A 706 -1.99 -19.81 30.43
N ALA A 707 -1.38 -20.96 30.17
CA ALA A 707 -0.04 -21.05 29.59
C ALA A 707 -0.02 -20.64 28.10
N TYR A 708 -1.10 -20.95 27.35
CA TYR A 708 -1.25 -20.53 25.95
C TYR A 708 -1.48 -19.02 25.84
N GLY A 709 -2.27 -18.40 26.73
CA GLY A 709 -2.53 -16.96 26.71
C GLY A 709 -1.29 -16.10 27.01
N THR A 710 -0.42 -16.56 27.92
CA THR A 710 0.74 -15.79 28.42
C THR A 710 2.00 -15.87 27.55
N GLY A 711 2.00 -16.68 26.48
CA GLY A 711 3.12 -16.77 25.53
C GLY A 711 4.38 -17.46 26.08
N ILE A 712 4.24 -18.28 27.11
CA ILE A 712 5.37 -19.00 27.73
C ILE A 712 5.73 -20.22 26.86
N GLY A 713 6.66 -20.03 25.90
CA GLY A 713 7.49 -21.07 25.24
C GLY A 713 6.76 -22.25 24.57
N GLU A 714 6.59 -22.18 23.25
CA GLU A 714 5.84 -23.06 22.33
C GLU A 714 6.12 -24.58 22.35
N ALA A 715 6.93 -25.13 23.24
CA ALA A 715 7.14 -26.59 23.26
C ALA A 715 7.26 -27.16 24.66
N ALA A 716 8.01 -26.54 25.58
CA ALA A 716 8.38 -27.16 26.85
C ALA A 716 7.25 -27.15 27.91
N THR A 717 6.40 -26.12 27.95
CA THR A 717 5.27 -25.99 28.90
C THR A 717 4.02 -26.69 28.39
N LEU A 718 3.73 -26.65 27.08
CA LEU A 718 2.73 -27.51 26.48
C LEU A 718 3.12 -28.96 26.63
N SER A 719 4.36 -29.34 26.28
CA SER A 719 4.77 -30.72 26.46
C SER A 719 4.82 -31.13 27.92
N ALA A 720 5.10 -30.25 28.90
CA ALA A 720 5.07 -30.56 30.34
C ALA A 720 3.66 -30.59 30.94
N ALA A 721 2.76 -29.68 30.58
CA ALA A 721 1.36 -29.68 31.03
C ALA A 721 0.55 -30.77 30.33
N LEU A 722 0.81 -31.00 29.03
CA LEU A 722 0.35 -32.15 28.27
C LEU A 722 1.06 -33.43 28.75
N PHE A 723 2.33 -33.40 29.19
CA PHE A 723 2.98 -34.55 29.82
C PHE A 723 2.36 -34.85 31.16
N VAL A 724 1.96 -33.86 31.96
CA VAL A 724 1.31 -34.06 33.27
C VAL A 724 -0.14 -34.50 33.08
N PHE A 725 -0.85 -33.94 32.09
CA PHE A 725 -2.17 -34.37 31.63
C PHE A 725 -2.14 -35.81 31.10
N LEU A 726 -1.16 -36.12 30.25
CA LEU A 726 -0.95 -37.45 29.73
C LEU A 726 -0.41 -38.38 30.83
N SER A 727 0.57 -37.99 31.65
CA SER A 727 1.12 -38.85 32.70
C SER A 727 0.17 -39.04 33.88
N SER A 728 -0.85 -38.20 34.07
CA SER A 728 -1.95 -38.47 35.01
C SER A 728 -3.06 -39.31 34.41
N MET A 729 -3.28 -39.25 33.09
CA MET A 729 -4.17 -40.14 32.33
C MET A 729 -3.50 -41.44 31.84
N PHE A 730 -2.18 -41.59 31.99
CA PHE A 730 -1.37 -42.63 31.35
C PHE A 730 -0.11 -43.03 32.15
N GLY A 731 0.14 -42.46 33.33
CA GLY A 731 1.31 -42.77 34.15
C GLY A 731 0.97 -43.16 35.58
N ASN A 732 1.35 -44.38 35.98
CA ASN A 732 2.26 -44.57 37.11
C ASN A 732 2.68 -46.03 37.22
N LYS A 733 3.99 -46.26 37.04
CA LYS A 733 4.71 -47.53 37.24
C LYS A 733 4.32 -48.71 36.35
#